data_AF-A0A7Y2B873-F1
#
_entry.id   AF-A0A7Y2B873-F1
#
_cell.length_a   1.000
_cell.length_b   1.000
_cell.length_c   1.000
_cell.angle_alpha   90.00
_cell.angle_beta   90.00
_cell.angle_gamma   90.00
#
_symmetry.space_group_name_H-M   'P 1'
#
loop_
_entity.id
_entity.type
_entity.pdbx_description
1 polymer ?
#
loop_
_entity_poly.entity_id
_entity_poly.type
_entity_poly.pdbx_seq_one_letter_code
_entity_poly.pdbx_strand_id
1 'polypeptide(L)'
;MRQALLLFLFLSIVNISFSQSTIIGEKYESSEIYENLDANVSEYEIFSIDVKKEDVNITSKTPFLDLYLEDLKYELNLYTDNLTVSFEKPNMPLCLGGSTNVGGLVSLTINDDFIFGFIKEGSATIYIEPLRHFEKNAPRNLFVKYYVAHVIETGEHTCGSDQVKGYKIKDDTPSKMPTTLCKIIDYAIANTYDMVAAYTDVTGVMNFNLGVLNDVQTNYRSEFDANLEYDVVAHFVPSSSANDPLDPNTGTTNASTLLSNFRNWARGPGNAGGGNSGGATGEFGVDYTMAGLWTDRDIVFNGNAGTVGLAYTPGWHHLLENYGGSAPSLKSMVTHEIGHNWNAGHDSSNTNIMYPSVLITENWNTGTKNTINTRVSAQGYLLDCSTIGPPVGNFFQSAIAVCTGEDIEFEDQSQYGATRSWDFPTGSPASSTDEKPLITYNTAGLHYAKVTSTNSAGSDDFTNYVDIQAAPPNPCTPSGGGGSGGITGVSISNISTSSTASGIYDDFSCSDIGTMDENTAYTLVVGVTGVSRIRYFVDYNNDGDFTDTGEASALFTFSGNGNLGLTLTTATSPVTAELLRFRIIVSTTSIGANGCTSPSTGEVEDYSFYFDVPQVLGCTDPAATNYDPAATIDDGSCTYGTQTWYRDLDNDTYGDPNNSQQSASQPTGYVLDNTDCDDNDALINPAATEICDGVDNNCDGNIDEGVTITYYRDLDADGFGNPGVTTQACTPPSGFVLDNTDCDDNDPLEFPGQLWYKDADDDGYSDGVNTTQCNRPAGYKVVAELTAITGDCDDDEPNAFPGNPEVCDGIDNNCDGNTDEGLLNMYFRDFDNDTYGDANVFVQACSQPAGYVVDNTDCDDNEPNAFPGNPEVCDGIDNNCDGNTDEGVMTTYYRDIDDDGYGDAAVTMDACSPPSGFVLDDTDCDDLDANVNPGATEICDGIDNDCDNVIDEGCAPPPPCDGTSLVINNITQNTYAAEIDITSDAVADNGQSILFRAGNTIDLDPGFEVVAGTEFEAEIGPCDDGSFTDPTNPINSIADPIEALSAAIQQKLQASNEVQIVIFNKWGEEVFNQPKVNATNLQTLFKSEFKGLKPGYYILKASSEKDEFVKSVIID
;
A
#
# COMPACT_ATOMS: atom_id res chain seq x y z
N MET A 1 19.43 -8.39 -54.00
CA MET A 1 20.39 -7.30 -54.36
C MET A 1 19.81 -6.13 -55.16
N ARG A 2 18.78 -6.25 -56.03
CA ARG A 2 18.17 -5.07 -56.69
C ARG A 2 16.87 -4.53 -56.04
N GLN A 3 16.27 -5.28 -55.11
CA GLN A 3 15.15 -4.80 -54.29
C GLN A 3 15.61 -4.11 -52.99
N ALA A 4 16.76 -4.49 -52.43
CA ALA A 4 17.38 -3.82 -51.27
C ALA A 4 17.78 -2.36 -51.54
N LEU A 5 18.06 -1.99 -52.79
CA LEU A 5 18.45 -0.62 -53.15
C LEU A 5 17.27 0.35 -53.31
N LEU A 6 16.02 -0.16 -53.39
CA LEU A 6 14.83 0.69 -53.51
C LEU A 6 14.26 1.11 -52.16
N LEU A 7 14.47 0.31 -51.10
CA LEU A 7 14.04 0.66 -49.74
C LEU A 7 14.91 1.79 -49.14
N PHE A 8 16.21 1.79 -49.47
CA PHE A 8 17.17 2.82 -49.03
C PHE A 8 16.93 4.23 -49.60
N LEU A 9 16.16 4.39 -50.69
CA LEU A 9 15.93 5.70 -51.31
C LEU A 9 14.64 6.39 -50.85
N PHE A 10 13.74 5.69 -50.15
CA PHE A 10 12.48 6.27 -49.66
C PHE A 10 12.56 6.83 -48.24
N LEU A 11 13.51 6.40 -47.41
CA LEU A 11 13.72 6.99 -46.06
C LEU A 11 14.49 8.32 -46.07
N SER A 12 15.04 8.77 -47.20
CA SER A 12 15.85 10.00 -47.22
C SER A 12 15.08 11.30 -47.51
N ILE A 13 13.74 11.26 -47.67
CA ILE A 13 12.95 12.45 -48.04
C ILE A 13 11.63 12.53 -47.26
N VAL A 14 11.69 12.34 -45.94
CA VAL A 14 10.74 12.95 -45.00
C VAL A 14 11.55 13.28 -43.73
N ASN A 15 12.06 14.50 -43.63
CA ASN A 15 12.60 15.02 -42.36
C ASN A 15 11.40 15.35 -41.46
N ILE A 16 10.86 14.33 -40.81
CA ILE A 16 10.18 14.49 -39.52
C ILE A 16 11.17 13.91 -38.51
N SER A 17 11.82 14.78 -37.75
CA SER A 17 12.80 14.38 -36.74
C SER A 17 12.09 13.77 -35.53
N PHE A 18 12.02 12.45 -35.47
CA PHE A 18 11.95 11.71 -34.21
C PHE A 18 13.33 11.10 -33.97
N SER A 19 13.93 11.44 -32.82
CA SER A 19 15.29 11.05 -32.41
C SER A 19 15.25 9.73 -31.66
N GLN A 20 14.91 8.62 -32.32
CA GLN A 20 14.96 7.28 -31.70
C GLN A 20 16.40 6.75 -31.75
N SER A 21 16.88 6.17 -30.66
CA SER A 21 18.20 5.54 -30.58
C SER A 21 18.19 4.18 -31.29
N THR A 22 19.24 3.88 -32.05
CA THR A 22 19.30 2.64 -32.86
C THR A 22 20.72 2.07 -32.88
N ILE A 23 20.84 0.76 -32.64
CA ILE A 23 22.07 -0.02 -32.83
C ILE A 23 21.79 -1.10 -33.87
N ILE A 24 22.72 -1.29 -34.82
CA ILE A 24 22.59 -2.27 -35.89
C ILE A 24 23.78 -3.24 -35.87
N GLY A 25 23.48 -4.53 -35.82
CA GLY A 25 24.41 -5.64 -35.94
C GLY A 25 24.21 -6.41 -37.23
N GLU A 26 25.31 -6.63 -37.96
CA GLU A 26 25.33 -7.47 -39.16
C GLU A 26 25.88 -8.85 -38.81
N LYS A 27 25.19 -9.92 -39.23
CA LYS A 27 25.68 -11.29 -39.01
C LYS A 27 27.07 -11.50 -39.61
N TYR A 28 27.98 -12.02 -38.81
CA TYR A 28 29.37 -12.26 -39.18
C TYR A 28 29.60 -13.75 -39.43
N GLU A 29 29.64 -14.11 -40.70
CA GLU A 29 29.95 -15.47 -41.13
C GLU A 29 31.47 -15.70 -41.15
N SER A 30 31.96 -16.56 -40.25
CA SER A 30 33.36 -16.93 -40.17
C SER A 30 33.57 -18.40 -40.52
N SER A 31 34.68 -18.70 -41.20
CA SER A 31 35.16 -20.09 -41.37
C SER A 31 36.14 -20.50 -40.27
N GLU A 32 36.39 -19.63 -39.29
CA GLU A 32 37.28 -19.90 -38.15
C GLU A 32 36.58 -20.81 -37.13
N ILE A 33 37.37 -21.63 -36.43
CA ILE A 33 36.91 -22.44 -35.30
C ILE A 33 37.23 -21.64 -34.05
N TYR A 34 36.23 -21.37 -33.21
CA TYR A 34 36.36 -20.65 -31.96
C TYR A 34 36.40 -21.65 -30.80
N GLU A 35 37.55 -22.32 -30.63
CA GLU A 35 37.69 -23.45 -29.68
C GLU A 35 37.28 -23.10 -28.24
N ASN A 36 37.50 -21.87 -27.78
CA ASN A 36 37.14 -21.46 -26.42
C ASN A 36 35.65 -21.14 -26.30
N LEU A 37 35.06 -20.55 -27.34
CA LEU A 37 33.63 -20.32 -27.40
C LEU A 37 32.86 -21.65 -27.50
N ASP A 38 33.29 -22.55 -28.37
CA ASP A 38 32.70 -23.90 -28.56
C ASP A 38 32.77 -24.76 -27.29
N ALA A 39 33.71 -24.48 -26.38
CA ALA A 39 33.82 -25.15 -25.10
C ALA A 39 32.81 -24.64 -24.05
N ASN A 40 32.27 -23.44 -24.23
CA ASN A 40 31.38 -22.77 -23.28
C ASN A 40 29.93 -22.66 -23.79
N VAL A 41 29.72 -22.62 -25.09
CA VAL A 41 28.41 -22.41 -25.71
C VAL A 41 28.24 -23.37 -26.88
N SER A 42 27.22 -24.22 -26.81
CA SER A 42 26.99 -25.27 -27.81
C SER A 42 26.38 -24.74 -29.11
N GLU A 43 25.70 -23.59 -29.07
CA GLU A 43 25.05 -22.96 -30.21
C GLU A 43 25.00 -21.44 -30.02
N TYR A 44 25.47 -20.70 -31.01
CA TYR A 44 25.63 -19.23 -30.96
C TYR A 44 25.63 -18.60 -32.35
N GLU A 45 25.44 -17.28 -32.37
CA GLU A 45 25.57 -16.43 -33.55
C GLU A 45 26.57 -15.29 -33.29
N ILE A 46 27.35 -14.90 -34.30
CA ILE A 46 28.31 -13.79 -34.18
C ILE A 46 27.83 -12.62 -35.03
N PHE A 47 27.91 -11.42 -34.46
CA PHE A 47 27.52 -10.17 -35.10
C PHE A 47 28.66 -9.17 -35.09
N SER A 48 28.78 -8.42 -36.18
CA SER A 48 29.58 -7.20 -36.25
C SER A 48 28.70 -6.00 -35.92
N ILE A 49 28.98 -5.32 -34.81
CA ILE A 49 28.23 -4.16 -34.33
C ILE A 49 29.19 -2.98 -34.18
N ASP A 50 28.92 -1.86 -34.85
CA ASP A 50 29.62 -0.59 -34.61
C ASP A 50 28.85 0.21 -33.56
N VAL A 51 29.08 -0.12 -32.29
CA VAL A 51 28.38 0.51 -31.16
C VAL A 51 29.13 1.75 -30.69
N LYS A 52 28.40 2.87 -30.53
CA LYS A 52 28.87 4.06 -29.82
C LYS A 52 27.94 4.37 -28.67
N LYS A 53 28.53 4.80 -27.55
CA LYS A 53 27.76 5.21 -26.37
C LYS A 53 26.78 6.36 -26.70
N GLU A 54 27.18 7.26 -27.60
CA GLU A 54 26.38 8.41 -28.01
C GLU A 54 25.15 8.07 -28.85
N ASP A 55 25.09 6.86 -29.42
CA ASP A 55 23.92 6.40 -30.17
C ASP A 55 22.74 6.06 -29.24
N VAL A 56 22.99 5.98 -27.93
CA VAL A 56 21.99 5.67 -26.89
C VAL A 56 21.63 6.94 -26.11
N ASN A 57 20.46 7.52 -26.41
CA ASN A 57 19.93 8.71 -25.78
C ASN A 57 18.69 8.38 -24.94
N ILE A 58 18.93 8.26 -23.65
CA ILE A 58 17.97 7.90 -22.60
C ILE A 58 17.55 9.10 -21.74
N THR A 59 17.92 10.33 -22.14
CA THR A 59 17.57 11.56 -21.40
C THR A 59 16.16 12.08 -21.72
N SER A 60 15.45 11.42 -22.62
CA SER A 60 14.06 11.77 -22.97
C SER A 60 13.08 11.06 -22.04
N LYS A 61 11.85 11.59 -21.89
CA LYS A 61 10.74 10.93 -21.17
C LYS A 61 10.31 9.58 -21.78
N THR A 62 10.93 9.16 -22.88
CA THR A 62 10.61 7.97 -23.68
C THR A 62 11.93 7.29 -24.10
N PRO A 63 12.61 6.58 -23.19
CA PRO A 63 13.97 6.13 -23.40
C PRO A 63 14.02 4.82 -24.20
N PHE A 64 13.72 4.91 -25.50
CA PHE A 64 13.65 3.77 -26.40
C PHE A 64 14.96 3.54 -27.17
N LEU A 65 15.37 2.27 -27.27
CA LEU A 65 16.48 1.79 -28.11
C LEU A 65 16.00 0.65 -29.01
N ASP A 66 16.14 0.83 -30.31
CA ASP A 66 15.97 -0.26 -31.28
C ASP A 66 17.32 -0.98 -31.49
N LEU A 67 17.40 -2.26 -31.14
CA LEU A 67 18.55 -3.12 -31.42
C LEU A 67 18.22 -4.08 -32.56
N TYR A 68 18.89 -3.91 -33.71
CA TYR A 68 18.76 -4.80 -34.85
C TYR A 68 19.92 -5.81 -34.84
N LEU A 69 19.61 -7.10 -34.88
CA LEU A 69 20.58 -8.19 -35.10
C LEU A 69 20.18 -8.96 -36.36
N GLU A 70 20.77 -8.57 -37.49
CA GLU A 70 20.32 -8.98 -38.84
C GLU A 70 18.86 -8.57 -39.11
N ASP A 71 17.95 -9.54 -39.26
CA ASP A 71 16.53 -9.31 -39.54
C ASP A 71 15.69 -9.21 -38.24
N LEU A 72 16.28 -9.52 -37.08
CA LEU A 72 15.60 -9.46 -35.78
C LEU A 72 15.69 -8.05 -35.19
N LYS A 73 14.57 -7.52 -34.73
CA LYS A 73 14.45 -6.22 -34.07
C LYS A 73 14.05 -6.43 -32.61
N TYR A 74 14.83 -5.89 -31.68
CA TYR A 74 14.44 -5.76 -30.27
C TYR A 74 14.12 -4.31 -29.96
N GLU A 75 12.89 -4.05 -29.52
CA GLU A 75 12.46 -2.73 -29.07
C GLU A 75 12.56 -2.66 -27.55
N LEU A 76 13.48 -1.83 -27.07
CA LEU A 76 13.86 -1.79 -25.67
C LEU A 76 13.44 -0.46 -25.05
N ASN A 77 12.66 -0.51 -23.98
CA ASN A 77 12.35 0.63 -23.13
C ASN A 77 13.31 0.60 -21.93
N LEU A 78 14.27 1.52 -21.90
CA LEU A 78 15.45 1.44 -21.03
C LEU A 78 15.50 2.60 -20.05
N TYR A 79 15.83 2.36 -18.79
CA TYR A 79 16.19 3.41 -17.85
C TYR A 79 17.68 3.36 -17.49
N THR A 80 18.19 4.50 -17.06
CA THR A 80 19.56 4.66 -16.55
C THR A 80 19.75 4.04 -15.17
N ASP A 81 21.00 3.76 -14.85
CA ASP A 81 21.46 3.44 -13.49
C ASP A 81 20.92 2.12 -12.93
N ASN A 82 20.52 1.17 -13.80
CA ASN A 82 20.12 -0.16 -13.32
C ASN A 82 21.12 -0.72 -12.32
N LEU A 83 22.41 -0.47 -12.53
CA LEU A 83 23.43 -0.41 -11.48
C LEU A 83 23.87 1.06 -11.29
N THR A 84 23.81 1.56 -10.05
CA THR A 84 24.28 2.91 -9.72
C THR A 84 25.82 2.96 -9.68
N VAL A 85 26.40 4.03 -10.22
CA VAL A 85 27.86 4.27 -10.20
C VAL A 85 28.15 5.69 -9.72
N SER A 86 28.36 5.86 -8.42
CA SER A 86 28.55 7.17 -7.79
C SER A 86 29.96 7.77 -7.91
N PHE A 87 30.96 7.04 -8.41
CA PHE A 87 32.29 7.64 -8.65
C PHE A 87 32.41 8.25 -10.06
N GLU A 88 33.24 9.29 -10.19
CA GLU A 88 33.48 9.93 -11.49
C GLU A 88 34.69 9.33 -12.20
N LYS A 89 34.51 8.90 -13.45
CA LYS A 89 35.60 8.51 -14.35
C LYS A 89 35.27 8.83 -15.81
N PRO A 90 36.26 9.16 -16.65
CA PRO A 90 36.03 9.33 -18.08
C PRO A 90 35.57 8.02 -18.73
N ASN A 91 34.68 8.11 -19.72
CA ASN A 91 34.23 7.00 -20.57
C ASN A 91 33.60 5.82 -19.79
N MET A 92 32.84 6.09 -18.73
CA MET A 92 32.04 5.05 -18.06
C MET A 92 31.00 4.46 -19.03
N PRO A 93 30.72 3.15 -18.96
CA PRO A 93 29.61 2.56 -19.71
C PRO A 93 28.26 3.09 -19.20
N LEU A 94 27.21 2.93 -20.00
CA LEU A 94 25.82 3.05 -19.56
C LEU A 94 25.40 1.70 -18.97
N CYS A 95 25.06 1.66 -17.68
CA CYS A 95 24.49 0.49 -17.03
C CYS A 95 22.96 0.60 -17.09
N LEU A 96 22.37 -0.05 -18.09
CA LEU A 96 20.96 0.08 -18.44
C LEU A 96 20.17 -1.12 -17.93
N GLY A 97 18.95 -0.83 -17.51
CA GLY A 97 17.91 -1.81 -17.21
C GLY A 97 16.66 -1.40 -17.95
N GLY A 98 15.69 -2.29 -18.04
CA GLY A 98 14.46 -1.94 -18.73
C GLY A 98 13.60 -3.13 -19.06
N SER A 99 12.70 -2.92 -20.01
CA SER A 99 11.85 -3.95 -20.55
C SER A 99 11.91 -3.99 -22.06
N THR A 100 11.46 -5.10 -22.64
CA THR A 100 11.07 -5.10 -24.05
C THR A 100 9.64 -4.58 -24.19
N ASN A 101 9.23 -4.19 -25.40
CA ASN A 101 7.86 -3.76 -25.67
C ASN A 101 6.81 -4.85 -25.35
N VAL A 102 7.24 -6.11 -25.24
CA VAL A 102 6.38 -7.26 -24.96
C VAL A 102 6.46 -7.73 -23.49
N GLY A 103 7.13 -6.98 -22.60
CA GLY A 103 7.21 -7.30 -21.17
C GLY A 103 8.35 -8.23 -20.76
N GLY A 104 9.38 -8.36 -21.60
CA GLY A 104 10.65 -8.96 -21.18
C GLY A 104 11.45 -8.07 -20.24
N LEU A 105 12.43 -8.64 -19.53
CA LEU A 105 13.41 -7.93 -18.70
C LEU A 105 14.72 -7.71 -19.48
N VAL A 106 15.26 -6.51 -19.40
CA VAL A 106 16.51 -6.13 -20.10
C VAL A 106 17.55 -5.65 -19.10
N SER A 107 18.78 -6.13 -19.23
CA SER A 107 19.97 -5.61 -18.55
C SER A 107 21.08 -5.49 -19.58
N LEU A 108 21.49 -4.27 -19.93
CA LEU A 108 22.52 -4.04 -20.94
C LEU A 108 23.53 -3.01 -20.46
N THR A 109 24.81 -3.33 -20.62
CA THR A 109 25.92 -2.41 -20.39
C THR A 109 26.53 -2.01 -21.72
N ILE A 110 26.42 -0.73 -22.07
CA ILE A 110 26.80 -0.20 -23.38
C ILE A 110 27.91 0.84 -23.25
N ASN A 111 28.96 0.71 -24.07
CA ASN A 111 30.00 1.70 -24.24
C ASN A 111 30.53 1.67 -25.69
N ASP A 112 31.48 2.54 -26.03
CA ASP A 112 32.14 2.50 -27.33
C ASP A 112 32.80 1.14 -27.58
N ASP A 113 32.38 0.48 -28.66
CA ASP A 113 32.77 -0.89 -29.03
C ASP A 113 32.53 -1.95 -27.93
N PHE A 114 31.51 -1.78 -27.08
CA PHE A 114 31.17 -2.72 -26.02
C PHE A 114 29.66 -2.82 -25.77
N ILE A 115 29.15 -4.05 -25.73
CA ILE A 115 27.80 -4.44 -25.30
C ILE A 115 27.98 -5.71 -24.47
N PHE A 116 27.38 -5.74 -23.29
CA PHE A 116 27.37 -6.90 -22.40
C PHE A 116 26.04 -6.93 -21.64
N GLY A 117 25.37 -8.08 -21.61
CA GLY A 117 24.18 -8.27 -20.79
C GLY A 117 23.19 -9.23 -21.43
N PHE A 118 21.92 -9.13 -21.01
CA PHE A 118 20.87 -10.04 -21.46
C PHE A 118 19.54 -9.34 -21.79
N ILE A 119 18.75 -10.05 -22.58
CA ILE A 119 17.33 -9.81 -22.84
C ILE A 119 16.60 -11.10 -22.45
N LYS A 120 15.65 -11.00 -21.51
CA LYS A 120 14.88 -12.12 -20.97
C LYS A 120 13.41 -11.94 -21.37
N GLU A 121 12.88 -12.83 -22.18
CA GLU A 121 11.50 -12.81 -22.68
C GLU A 121 10.85 -14.16 -22.42
N GLY A 122 9.86 -14.17 -21.53
CA GLY A 122 9.27 -15.39 -21.01
C GLY A 122 10.30 -16.39 -20.47
N SER A 123 10.31 -17.62 -20.98
CA SER A 123 11.28 -18.67 -20.61
C SER A 123 12.66 -18.52 -21.26
N ALA A 124 12.82 -17.65 -22.26
CA ALA A 124 14.08 -17.47 -22.96
C ALA A 124 14.90 -16.34 -22.35
N THR A 125 16.20 -16.58 -22.20
CA THR A 125 17.17 -15.52 -21.88
C THR A 125 18.27 -15.57 -22.92
N ILE A 126 18.45 -14.47 -23.64
CA ILE A 126 19.48 -14.27 -24.64
C ILE A 126 20.56 -13.40 -24.02
N TYR A 127 21.81 -13.83 -24.13
CA TYR A 127 22.98 -13.04 -23.77
C TYR A 127 23.65 -12.48 -25.00
N ILE A 128 24.15 -11.25 -24.87
CA ILE A 128 25.02 -10.60 -25.86
C ILE A 128 26.30 -10.20 -25.13
N GLU A 129 27.45 -10.68 -25.58
CA GLU A 129 28.73 -10.31 -25.00
C GLU A 129 29.84 -10.19 -26.06
N PRO A 130 30.94 -9.47 -25.77
CA PRO A 130 32.02 -9.32 -26.74
C PRO A 130 32.66 -10.68 -27.04
N LEU A 131 32.85 -11.02 -28.32
CA LEU A 131 33.50 -12.29 -28.72
C LEU A 131 34.90 -12.43 -28.11
N ARG A 132 35.57 -11.30 -27.85
CA ARG A 132 36.89 -11.27 -27.18
C ARG A 132 36.92 -11.83 -25.78
N HIS A 133 35.77 -11.93 -25.11
CA HIS A 133 35.66 -12.54 -23.80
C HIS A 133 36.04 -14.03 -23.85
N PHE A 134 35.61 -14.73 -24.90
CA PHE A 134 36.03 -16.10 -25.19
C PHE A 134 37.34 -16.15 -25.98
N GLU A 135 37.45 -15.31 -27.00
CA GLU A 135 38.51 -15.36 -28.00
C GLU A 135 39.33 -14.07 -27.96
N LYS A 136 40.30 -14.01 -27.05
CA LYS A 136 41.11 -12.82 -26.73
C LYS A 136 41.58 -11.96 -27.92
N ASN A 137 41.85 -12.59 -29.08
CA ASN A 137 42.35 -11.92 -30.29
C ASN A 137 41.26 -11.47 -31.28
N ALA A 138 39.98 -11.76 -31.00
CA ALA A 138 38.87 -11.34 -31.84
C ALA A 138 38.80 -9.81 -31.98
N PRO A 139 38.20 -9.24 -33.04
CA PRO A 139 37.93 -7.81 -33.16
C PRO A 139 36.98 -7.26 -32.08
N ARG A 140 36.93 -5.92 -31.92
CA ARG A 140 36.25 -5.23 -30.77
C ARG A 140 34.77 -5.07 -31.06
N ASN A 141 34.47 -4.94 -32.34
CA ASN A 141 33.14 -4.85 -32.90
C ASN A 141 32.48 -6.22 -33.11
N LEU A 142 33.09 -7.34 -32.71
CA LEU A 142 32.44 -8.65 -32.80
C LEU A 142 31.83 -9.06 -31.47
N PHE A 143 30.56 -9.44 -31.51
CA PHE A 143 29.74 -9.84 -30.38
C PHE A 143 29.14 -11.21 -30.64
N VAL A 144 28.99 -12.00 -29.59
CA VAL A 144 28.31 -13.29 -29.64
C VAL A 144 26.96 -13.17 -28.97
N LYS A 145 25.93 -13.73 -29.63
CA LYS A 145 24.56 -13.87 -29.15
C LYS A 145 24.29 -15.36 -28.95
N TYR A 146 23.74 -15.73 -27.81
CA TYR A 146 23.34 -17.12 -27.53
C TYR A 146 22.23 -17.16 -26.47
N TYR A 147 21.49 -18.27 -26.45
CA TYR A 147 20.51 -18.54 -25.40
C TYR A 147 21.19 -19.17 -24.19
N VAL A 148 20.71 -18.83 -22.99
CA VAL A 148 21.20 -19.42 -21.73
C VAL A 148 21.14 -20.95 -21.73
N ALA A 149 20.13 -21.54 -22.40
CA ALA A 149 19.97 -22.98 -22.54
C ALA A 149 21.08 -23.67 -23.35
N HIS A 150 21.88 -22.92 -24.11
CA HIS A 150 23.02 -23.43 -24.87
C HIS A 150 24.36 -23.26 -24.15
N VAL A 151 24.35 -22.71 -22.94
CA VAL A 151 25.56 -22.63 -22.14
C VAL A 151 25.92 -24.01 -21.59
N ILE A 152 27.18 -24.38 -21.75
CA ILE A 152 27.72 -25.66 -21.31
C ILE A 152 28.17 -25.51 -19.86
N GLU A 153 27.35 -25.98 -18.92
CA GLU A 153 27.74 -26.01 -17.51
C GLU A 153 28.84 -27.04 -17.24
N THR A 154 29.97 -26.59 -16.71
CA THR A 154 31.04 -27.46 -16.24
C THR A 154 30.97 -27.53 -14.71
N GLY A 155 30.62 -28.69 -14.16
CA GLY A 155 30.60 -28.93 -12.70
C GLY A 155 31.98 -28.89 -12.03
N GLU A 156 33.01 -28.44 -12.75
CA GLU A 156 34.41 -28.33 -12.30
C GLU A 156 34.69 -27.01 -11.57
N HIS A 157 33.87 -25.96 -11.79
CA HIS A 157 34.01 -24.66 -11.13
C HIS A 157 33.32 -24.67 -9.76
N THR A 158 34.12 -24.59 -8.71
CA THR A 158 33.70 -24.66 -7.30
C THR A 158 33.93 -23.33 -6.59
N CYS A 159 33.12 -23.04 -5.57
CA CYS A 159 33.30 -21.91 -4.68
C CYS A 159 33.86 -22.37 -3.33
N GLY A 160 34.76 -21.58 -2.76
CA GLY A 160 35.34 -21.84 -1.44
C GLY A 160 34.61 -21.08 -0.34
N SER A 161 34.47 -21.70 0.85
CA SER A 161 34.04 -20.98 2.07
C SER A 161 34.84 -21.45 3.29
N ASP A 162 35.20 -20.52 4.18
CA ASP A 162 35.91 -20.77 5.44
C ASP A 162 34.96 -20.51 6.65
N GLN A 163 34.10 -21.48 6.99
CA GLN A 163 33.56 -21.85 8.32
C GLN A 163 32.36 -22.85 8.19
N VAL A 164 31.92 -23.42 9.31
CA VAL A 164 31.36 -24.78 9.52
C VAL A 164 29.85 -24.99 9.20
N LYS A 165 29.52 -26.23 8.76
CA LYS A 165 28.21 -26.82 8.38
C LYS A 165 27.08 -26.79 9.43
N GLY A 166 25.82 -26.67 8.96
CA GLY A 166 24.60 -27.08 9.69
C GLY A 166 23.26 -27.06 8.91
N TYR A 167 22.75 -28.27 8.58
CA TYR A 167 21.40 -28.81 8.26
C TYR A 167 20.26 -28.07 7.48
N LYS A 168 19.49 -28.90 6.74
CA LYS A 168 18.40 -28.67 5.75
C LYS A 168 17.02 -28.28 6.32
N ILE A 169 16.15 -27.67 5.50
CA ILE A 169 14.78 -28.12 5.09
C ILE A 169 14.23 -27.28 3.91
N LYS A 170 13.46 -27.99 3.05
CA LYS A 170 12.52 -27.73 1.94
C LYS A 170 12.29 -26.34 1.31
N ASP A 171 12.09 -26.42 -0.01
CA ASP A 171 11.36 -25.48 -0.87
C ASP A 171 10.14 -24.92 -0.16
N ASP A 172 10.12 -23.61 0.00
CA ASP A 172 8.95 -22.85 0.41
C ASP A 172 8.63 -21.86 -0.70
N THR A 173 7.33 -21.79 -0.97
CA THR A 173 6.59 -20.78 -1.72
C THR A 173 7.11 -19.35 -1.51
N PRO A 174 6.98 -18.46 -2.51
CA PRO A 174 7.36 -17.05 -2.38
C PRO A 174 6.78 -16.42 -1.09
N SER A 175 7.61 -15.66 -0.38
CA SER A 175 7.16 -14.89 0.77
C SER A 175 6.63 -13.53 0.32
N LYS A 176 5.54 -13.08 0.94
CA LYS A 176 5.18 -11.65 0.98
C LYS A 176 6.38 -10.85 1.44
N MET A 177 6.73 -9.77 0.74
CA MET A 177 7.56 -8.70 1.32
C MET A 177 6.81 -8.14 2.54
N PRO A 178 7.29 -8.34 3.78
CA PRO A 178 6.54 -7.89 4.94
C PRO A 178 6.67 -6.38 5.19
N THR A 179 7.61 -5.65 4.54
CA THR A 179 7.92 -4.26 4.93
C THR A 179 8.52 -3.34 3.84
N THR A 180 8.49 -2.04 4.15
CA THR A 180 8.72 -0.81 3.37
C THR A 180 10.19 -0.44 3.09
N LEU A 181 11.08 -1.38 2.81
CA LEU A 181 12.53 -1.10 2.84
C LEU A 181 13.24 -1.42 1.52
N CYS A 182 14.03 -0.47 1.04
CA CYS A 182 15.03 -0.66 0.00
C CYS A 182 16.35 -0.14 0.55
N LYS A 183 17.44 -0.89 0.37
CA LYS A 183 18.75 -0.57 0.96
C LYS A 183 19.81 -0.37 -0.11
N ILE A 184 20.65 0.64 0.10
CA ILE A 184 21.81 0.94 -0.74
C ILE A 184 23.05 0.27 -0.14
N ILE A 185 23.79 -0.43 -0.98
CA ILE A 185 25.03 -1.13 -0.63
C ILE A 185 26.18 -0.47 -1.39
N ASP A 186 26.98 0.32 -0.68
CA ASP A 186 28.22 0.87 -1.23
C ASP A 186 29.20 -0.27 -1.57
N TYR A 187 29.48 -0.46 -2.85
CA TYR A 187 30.29 -1.54 -3.39
C TYR A 187 31.58 -1.02 -4.02
N ALA A 188 32.71 -1.57 -3.59
CA ALA A 188 34.03 -1.21 -4.11
C ALA A 188 34.65 -2.37 -4.91
N ILE A 189 35.16 -2.07 -6.09
CA ILE A 189 35.75 -3.06 -7.00
C ILE A 189 37.25 -2.83 -7.09
N ALA A 190 38.05 -3.82 -6.75
CA ALA A 190 39.49 -3.84 -7.04
C ALA A 190 39.81 -4.87 -8.12
N ASN A 191 40.92 -4.65 -8.81
CA ASN A 191 41.45 -5.56 -9.81
C ASN A 191 42.94 -5.81 -9.58
N THR A 192 43.42 -6.99 -9.92
CA THR A 192 44.85 -7.24 -10.09
C THR A 192 45.32 -6.76 -11.47
N TYR A 193 46.63 -6.63 -11.68
CA TYR A 193 47.16 -6.14 -12.96
C TYR A 193 46.97 -7.11 -14.12
N ASP A 194 46.85 -8.41 -13.84
CA ASP A 194 46.54 -9.44 -14.84
C ASP A 194 45.17 -9.23 -15.51
N MET A 195 44.19 -8.63 -14.83
CA MET A 195 42.92 -8.23 -15.45
C MET A 195 43.11 -7.22 -16.60
N VAL A 196 44.06 -6.28 -16.47
CA VAL A 196 44.39 -5.33 -17.55
C VAL A 196 44.98 -6.06 -18.75
N ALA A 197 45.74 -7.13 -18.51
CA ALA A 197 46.28 -7.97 -19.58
C ALA A 197 45.22 -8.86 -20.24
N ALA A 198 44.16 -9.23 -19.51
CA ALA A 198 43.01 -9.96 -20.04
C ALA A 198 42.16 -9.08 -20.95
N TYR A 199 41.80 -7.88 -20.48
CA TYR A 199 40.88 -6.96 -21.18
C TYR A 199 41.57 -5.80 -21.92
N THR A 200 42.87 -5.92 -22.18
CA THR A 200 43.73 -4.97 -22.93
C THR A 200 44.04 -3.65 -22.22
N ASP A 201 43.06 -2.99 -21.62
CA ASP A 201 43.21 -1.67 -21.00
C ASP A 201 42.26 -1.46 -19.82
N VAL A 202 42.40 -0.32 -19.14
CA VAL A 202 41.59 0.04 -17.96
C VAL A 202 40.10 0.18 -18.30
N THR A 203 39.77 0.62 -19.52
CA THR A 203 38.38 0.76 -19.97
C THR A 203 37.75 -0.60 -20.19
N GLY A 204 38.48 -1.55 -20.79
CA GLY A 204 38.02 -2.93 -20.96
C GLY A 204 37.71 -3.61 -19.63
N VAL A 205 38.59 -3.47 -18.63
CA VAL A 205 38.36 -4.01 -17.27
C VAL A 205 37.12 -3.38 -16.63
N MET A 206 36.93 -2.07 -16.80
CA MET A 206 35.77 -1.35 -16.26
C MET A 206 34.46 -1.75 -16.91
N ASN A 207 34.43 -1.81 -18.24
CA ASN A 207 33.26 -2.27 -18.98
C ASN A 207 32.86 -3.68 -18.56
N PHE A 208 33.84 -4.59 -18.40
CA PHE A 208 33.60 -5.95 -17.96
C PHE A 208 33.06 -6.01 -16.52
N ASN A 209 33.75 -5.40 -15.55
CA ASN A 209 33.31 -5.48 -14.14
C ASN A 209 31.93 -4.87 -13.93
N LEU A 210 31.66 -3.70 -14.52
CA LEU A 210 30.36 -3.04 -14.42
C LEU A 210 29.27 -3.80 -15.21
N GLY A 211 29.63 -4.40 -16.35
CA GLY A 211 28.74 -5.26 -17.12
C GLY A 211 28.23 -6.46 -16.33
N VAL A 212 29.15 -7.20 -15.71
CA VAL A 212 28.78 -8.34 -14.86
C VAL A 212 27.95 -7.88 -13.66
N LEU A 213 28.32 -6.77 -13.00
CA LEU A 213 27.59 -6.30 -11.83
C LEU A 213 26.20 -5.73 -12.17
N ASN A 214 26.02 -5.15 -13.36
CA ASN A 214 24.72 -4.70 -13.87
C ASN A 214 23.74 -5.87 -13.99
N ASP A 215 24.21 -7.00 -14.50
CA ASP A 215 23.40 -8.22 -14.56
C ASP A 215 23.13 -8.79 -13.16
N VAL A 216 24.14 -8.80 -12.28
CA VAL A 216 24.01 -9.28 -10.89
C VAL A 216 22.94 -8.50 -10.12
N GLN A 217 22.79 -7.21 -10.36
CA GLN A 217 21.81 -6.36 -9.69
C GLN A 217 20.37 -6.91 -9.81
N THR A 218 20.03 -7.53 -10.94
CA THR A 218 18.70 -8.14 -11.17
C THR A 218 18.41 -9.30 -10.21
N ASN A 219 19.43 -10.01 -9.72
CA ASN A 219 19.27 -11.14 -8.79
C ASN A 219 19.06 -10.71 -7.31
N TYR A 220 19.19 -9.42 -7.03
CA TYR A 220 19.09 -8.85 -5.68
C TYR A 220 17.87 -7.93 -5.49
N ARG A 221 17.01 -7.85 -6.52
CA ARG A 221 15.67 -7.27 -6.44
C ARG A 221 14.65 -8.39 -6.25
N SER A 222 13.60 -8.14 -5.46
CA SER A 222 12.41 -9.02 -5.35
C SER A 222 12.70 -10.46 -4.93
N GLU A 223 13.70 -10.62 -4.06
CA GLU A 223 14.08 -11.92 -3.49
C GLU A 223 14.15 -11.93 -1.95
N PHE A 224 14.15 -10.75 -1.31
CA PHE A 224 14.56 -10.52 0.08
C PHE A 224 13.59 -9.55 0.76
N ASP A 225 13.60 -9.45 2.10
CA ASP A 225 12.68 -8.52 2.81
C ASP A 225 12.94 -7.03 2.51
N ALA A 226 14.02 -6.73 1.81
CA ALA A 226 14.33 -5.43 1.24
C ALA A 226 15.01 -5.61 -0.13
N ASN A 227 14.67 -4.76 -1.10
CA ASN A 227 15.47 -4.64 -2.32
C ASN A 227 16.88 -4.18 -1.96
N LEU A 228 17.90 -4.85 -2.50
CA LEU A 228 19.31 -4.52 -2.26
C LEU A 228 19.89 -3.88 -3.54
N GLU A 229 20.04 -2.56 -3.53
CA GLU A 229 20.59 -1.78 -4.64
C GLU A 229 22.09 -1.52 -4.41
N TYR A 230 22.94 -1.99 -5.31
CA TYR A 230 24.38 -1.81 -5.23
C TYR A 230 24.79 -0.50 -5.89
N ASP A 231 25.48 0.35 -5.13
CA ASP A 231 26.09 1.57 -5.64
C ASP A 231 27.61 1.38 -5.73
N VAL A 232 28.16 1.41 -6.95
CA VAL A 232 29.60 1.32 -7.13
C VAL A 232 30.23 2.66 -6.75
N VAL A 233 30.80 2.71 -5.55
CA VAL A 233 31.44 3.91 -4.99
C VAL A 233 32.93 4.00 -5.32
N ALA A 234 33.56 2.89 -5.73
CA ALA A 234 34.97 2.86 -6.10
C ALA A 234 35.29 1.77 -7.13
N HIS A 235 36.15 2.10 -8.09
CA HIS A 235 36.72 1.12 -9.02
C HIS A 235 38.23 1.30 -9.18
N PHE A 236 39.00 0.45 -8.49
CA PHE A 236 40.44 0.42 -8.55
C PHE A 236 40.94 -0.54 -9.63
N VAL A 237 41.66 0.01 -10.61
CA VAL A 237 42.38 -0.76 -11.63
C VAL A 237 43.87 -0.35 -11.58
N PRO A 238 44.80 -1.29 -11.31
CA PRO A 238 46.20 -0.95 -11.16
C PRO A 238 46.82 -0.54 -12.49
N SER A 239 47.61 0.53 -12.49
CA SER A 239 48.33 1.01 -13.68
C SER A 239 49.58 0.20 -14.01
N SER A 240 50.07 -0.60 -13.05
CA SER A 240 51.20 -1.51 -13.21
C SER A 240 51.14 -2.64 -12.19
N SER A 241 51.88 -3.73 -12.41
CA SER A 241 52.00 -4.83 -11.44
C SER A 241 52.63 -4.43 -10.09
N ALA A 242 53.27 -3.26 -10.02
CA ALA A 242 53.80 -2.69 -8.77
C ALA A 242 52.72 -2.01 -7.92
N ASN A 243 51.55 -1.74 -8.49
CA ASN A 243 50.41 -1.08 -7.85
C ASN A 243 49.26 -2.07 -7.56
N ASP A 244 49.54 -3.37 -7.64
CA ASP A 244 48.58 -4.45 -7.44
C ASP A 244 48.06 -4.45 -5.98
N PRO A 245 46.74 -4.61 -5.74
CA PRO A 245 46.13 -4.62 -4.39
C PRO A 245 46.56 -5.79 -3.49
N LEU A 246 47.55 -6.59 -3.92
CA LEU A 246 48.02 -7.80 -3.27
C LEU A 246 49.38 -7.65 -2.56
N ASP A 247 49.83 -6.44 -2.20
CA ASP A 247 51.17 -6.19 -1.62
C ASP A 247 51.47 -7.02 -0.33
N PRO A 248 52.59 -7.80 -0.27
CA PRO A 248 53.55 -8.06 -1.34
C PRO A 248 52.93 -8.84 -2.48
N ASN A 249 52.95 -8.29 -3.71
CA ASN A 249 52.38 -8.94 -4.89
C ASN A 249 53.07 -10.29 -5.12
N THR A 250 52.44 -11.34 -4.61
CA THR A 250 52.89 -12.71 -4.76
C THR A 250 52.24 -13.27 -6.02
N GLY A 251 53.00 -13.91 -6.91
CA GLY A 251 52.44 -14.71 -8.02
C GLY A 251 51.77 -16.01 -7.55
N THR A 252 51.17 -16.01 -6.36
CA THR A 252 50.44 -17.15 -5.80
C THR A 252 49.05 -17.25 -6.41
N THR A 253 48.56 -18.48 -6.50
CA THR A 253 47.17 -18.81 -6.84
C THR A 253 46.37 -19.23 -5.61
N ASN A 254 46.96 -19.24 -4.40
CA ASN A 254 46.23 -19.66 -3.20
C ASN A 254 45.16 -18.62 -2.81
N ALA A 255 43.89 -18.99 -2.97
CA ALA A 255 42.75 -18.08 -2.77
C ALA A 255 42.73 -17.45 -1.36
N SER A 256 43.00 -18.23 -0.31
CA SER A 256 43.03 -17.73 1.07
C SER A 256 44.11 -16.67 1.28
N THR A 257 45.28 -16.84 0.66
CA THR A 257 46.38 -15.87 0.74
C THR A 257 46.01 -14.59 -0.01
N LEU A 258 45.45 -14.73 -1.22
CA LEU A 258 45.02 -13.59 -2.04
C LEU A 258 43.94 -12.78 -1.32
N LEU A 259 42.89 -13.44 -0.82
CA LEU A 259 41.82 -12.79 -0.07
C LEU A 259 42.34 -12.11 1.21
N SER A 260 43.28 -12.73 1.92
CA SER A 260 43.88 -12.10 3.10
C SER A 260 44.69 -10.85 2.74
N ASN A 261 45.45 -10.86 1.65
CA ASN A 261 46.21 -9.70 1.20
C ASN A 261 45.28 -8.57 0.75
N PHE A 262 44.28 -8.91 -0.06
CA PHE A 262 43.26 -7.95 -0.50
C PHE A 262 42.56 -7.29 0.67
N ARG A 263 42.12 -8.06 1.67
CA ARG A 263 41.47 -7.51 2.87
C ARG A 263 42.37 -6.55 3.64
N ASN A 264 43.66 -6.83 3.73
CA ASN A 264 44.60 -5.93 4.40
C ASN A 264 44.79 -4.63 3.61
N TRP A 265 44.89 -4.72 2.29
CA TRP A 265 44.98 -3.59 1.38
C TRP A 265 43.71 -2.73 1.43
N ALA A 266 42.55 -3.35 1.25
CA ALA A 266 41.25 -2.69 1.21
C ALA A 266 40.86 -2.00 2.53
N ARG A 267 41.40 -2.45 3.68
CA ARG A 267 41.14 -1.86 5.01
C ARG A 267 42.19 -0.84 5.46
N GLY A 268 43.35 -0.81 4.80
CA GLY A 268 44.48 0.06 5.13
C GLY A 268 45.03 -0.09 6.56
N PRO A 269 45.99 0.77 6.95
CA PRO A 269 46.57 0.78 8.31
C PRO A 269 45.52 1.25 9.33
N GLY A 270 45.04 0.33 10.17
CA GLY A 270 44.01 0.61 11.18
C GLY A 270 42.84 -0.38 11.21
N ASN A 271 42.76 -1.30 10.23
CA ASN A 271 41.75 -2.37 10.18
C ASN A 271 40.30 -1.85 10.04
N ALA A 272 40.09 -0.73 9.34
CA ALA A 272 38.85 0.03 9.42
C ALA A 272 38.02 0.02 8.12
N GLY A 273 37.68 -1.15 7.56
CA GLY A 273 36.81 -1.24 6.36
C GLY A 273 35.97 -2.52 6.37
N GLY A 274 34.81 -2.47 5.70
CA GLY A 274 33.80 -3.53 5.67
C GLY A 274 32.84 -3.50 6.86
N GLY A 275 31.79 -2.69 6.77
CA GLY A 275 30.60 -2.75 7.63
C GLY A 275 30.73 -2.27 9.08
N ASN A 276 31.50 -1.22 9.34
CA ASN A 276 31.49 -0.50 10.63
C ASN A 276 31.31 1.01 10.41
N SER A 277 30.52 1.66 11.27
CA SER A 277 30.33 3.11 11.30
C SER A 277 31.68 3.84 11.50
N GLY A 278 32.14 4.58 10.49
CA GLY A 278 33.33 5.44 10.55
C GLY A 278 34.68 4.79 10.19
N GLY A 279 34.70 3.76 9.34
CA GLY A 279 35.91 3.05 8.98
C GLY A 279 36.73 3.70 7.85
N ALA A 280 37.96 4.14 8.12
CA ALA A 280 38.88 4.74 7.16
C ALA A 280 39.00 3.99 5.81
N THR A 281 39.05 4.77 4.74
CA THR A 281 38.95 4.45 3.30
C THR A 281 39.92 3.42 2.69
N GLY A 282 40.76 2.76 3.51
CA GLY A 282 41.82 1.88 3.05
C GLY A 282 42.60 2.48 1.88
N GLU A 283 42.95 1.64 0.91
CA GLU A 283 43.57 2.09 -0.34
C GLU A 283 42.53 2.43 -1.44
N PHE A 284 41.22 2.28 -1.17
CA PHE A 284 40.16 2.72 -2.07
C PHE A 284 39.92 4.23 -2.02
N GLY A 285 40.25 4.89 -0.90
CA GLY A 285 40.11 6.34 -0.77
C GLY A 285 38.67 6.84 -0.55
N VAL A 286 37.69 5.93 -0.51
CA VAL A 286 36.29 6.18 -0.15
C VAL A 286 35.77 5.12 0.83
N ASP A 287 34.68 5.44 1.53
CA ASP A 287 33.98 4.49 2.39
C ASP A 287 33.21 3.49 1.52
N TYR A 288 33.10 2.24 1.97
CA TYR A 288 32.36 1.19 1.28
C TYR A 288 31.81 0.16 2.27
N THR A 289 30.70 -0.47 1.90
CA THR A 289 30.09 -1.57 2.66
C THR A 289 30.75 -2.89 2.31
N MET A 290 30.87 -3.19 1.01
CA MET A 290 31.39 -4.45 0.50
C MET A 290 32.45 -4.21 -0.57
N ALA A 291 33.43 -5.10 -0.69
CA ALA A 291 34.42 -5.02 -1.76
C ALA A 291 34.80 -6.37 -2.37
N GLY A 292 34.92 -6.40 -3.68
CA GLY A 292 35.37 -7.56 -4.45
C GLY A 292 36.73 -7.31 -5.09
N LEU A 293 37.58 -8.33 -5.15
CA LEU A 293 38.81 -8.32 -5.95
C LEU A 293 38.68 -9.27 -7.14
N TRP A 294 38.85 -8.74 -8.35
CA TRP A 294 38.96 -9.54 -9.58
C TRP A 294 40.40 -9.88 -9.93
N THR A 295 40.63 -11.11 -10.39
CA THR A 295 41.92 -11.58 -10.90
C THR A 295 41.74 -12.58 -12.04
N ASP A 296 42.63 -12.56 -13.04
CA ASP A 296 42.74 -13.51 -14.16
C ASP A 296 43.65 -14.71 -13.81
N ARG A 297 43.88 -14.95 -12.51
CA ARG A 297 44.65 -16.08 -12.00
C ARG A 297 43.71 -17.24 -11.73
N ASP A 298 44.07 -18.44 -12.19
CA ASP A 298 43.44 -19.71 -11.79
C ASP A 298 43.65 -19.94 -10.29
N ILE A 299 42.65 -19.60 -9.45
CA ILE A 299 42.77 -19.64 -8.00
C ILE A 299 42.50 -21.04 -7.44
N VAL A 300 43.19 -21.37 -6.36
CA VAL A 300 43.18 -22.69 -5.73
C VAL A 300 42.89 -22.56 -4.24
N PHE A 301 41.82 -23.21 -3.78
CA PHE A 301 41.46 -23.28 -2.37
C PHE A 301 41.57 -24.73 -1.86
N ASN A 302 42.24 -24.93 -0.72
CA ASN A 302 42.48 -26.25 -0.10
C ASN A 302 43.04 -27.35 -1.02
N GLY A 303 43.73 -26.97 -2.10
CA GLY A 303 44.31 -27.90 -3.07
C GLY A 303 43.35 -28.35 -4.17
N ASN A 304 42.12 -27.79 -4.22
CA ASN A 304 41.18 -27.98 -5.32
C ASN A 304 41.49 -26.97 -6.42
N ALA A 305 41.98 -27.46 -7.57
CA ALA A 305 41.99 -26.69 -8.81
C ALA A 305 40.55 -26.49 -9.28
N GLY A 306 40.23 -25.33 -9.87
CA GLY A 306 38.87 -24.95 -10.25
C GLY A 306 38.06 -24.24 -9.16
N THR A 307 38.72 -23.62 -8.17
CA THR A 307 38.02 -22.66 -7.30
C THR A 307 37.86 -21.36 -8.09
N VAL A 308 36.66 -20.80 -8.23
CA VAL A 308 36.45 -19.56 -9.02
C VAL A 308 36.06 -18.36 -8.16
N GLY A 309 35.72 -18.61 -6.90
CA GLY A 309 35.38 -17.58 -5.93
C GLY A 309 35.73 -17.99 -4.50
N LEU A 310 35.99 -16.98 -3.66
CA LEU A 310 36.17 -17.17 -2.22
C LEU A 310 35.76 -15.91 -1.47
N ALA A 311 34.77 -16.05 -0.59
CA ALA A 311 34.35 -15.01 0.33
C ALA A 311 34.85 -15.21 1.75
N TYR A 312 35.01 -14.10 2.49
CA TYR A 312 35.37 -14.11 3.90
C TYR A 312 34.12 -14.01 4.79
N THR A 313 33.67 -15.13 5.36
CA THR A 313 32.51 -15.21 6.27
C THR A 313 32.97 -15.02 7.73
N PRO A 314 33.17 -13.77 8.22
CA PRO A 314 32.10 -12.87 8.68
C PRO A 314 32.31 -11.39 8.24
N GLY A 315 33.07 -11.16 7.17
CA GLY A 315 33.33 -9.81 6.65
C GLY A 315 32.56 -9.52 5.36
N TRP A 316 33.09 -8.56 4.61
CA TRP A 316 32.46 -7.94 3.44
C TRP A 316 33.42 -7.90 2.25
N HIS A 317 34.25 -8.93 2.14
CA HIS A 317 35.33 -9.03 1.16
C HIS A 317 35.31 -10.40 0.52
N HIS A 318 35.42 -10.42 -0.81
CA HIS A 318 35.47 -11.65 -1.58
C HIS A 318 36.45 -11.51 -2.76
N LEU A 319 36.86 -12.66 -3.28
CA LEU A 319 37.75 -12.81 -4.42
C LEU A 319 36.97 -13.45 -5.57
N LEU A 320 37.17 -12.93 -6.77
CA LEU A 320 36.51 -13.34 -8.00
C LEU A 320 37.58 -13.70 -9.05
N GLU A 321 37.49 -14.89 -9.60
CA GLU A 321 38.29 -15.28 -10.76
C GLU A 321 37.60 -14.82 -12.04
N ASN A 322 38.36 -14.20 -12.94
CA ASN A 322 38.00 -14.12 -14.35
C ASN A 322 38.25 -15.47 -15.02
N TYR A 323 37.40 -16.45 -14.70
CA TYR A 323 37.47 -17.75 -15.35
C TYR A 323 36.80 -17.63 -16.72
N GLY A 324 37.22 -18.45 -17.69
CA GLY A 324 36.76 -18.37 -19.10
C GLY A 324 35.30 -18.79 -19.32
N GLY A 325 34.42 -18.56 -18.35
CA GLY A 325 32.99 -18.82 -18.41
C GLY A 325 32.20 -17.70 -19.09
N SER A 326 30.97 -18.04 -19.47
CA SER A 326 30.01 -17.14 -20.11
C SER A 326 29.46 -16.07 -19.16
N ALA A 327 28.87 -15.00 -19.70
CA ALA A 327 28.16 -13.96 -18.93
C ALA A 327 27.19 -14.51 -17.85
N PRO A 328 26.27 -15.46 -18.11
CA PRO A 328 25.39 -16.01 -17.07
C PRO A 328 26.14 -16.77 -15.98
N SER A 329 27.26 -17.42 -16.32
CA SER A 329 28.10 -18.10 -15.33
C SER A 329 28.79 -17.10 -14.40
N LEU A 330 29.32 -16.00 -14.96
CA LEU A 330 29.92 -14.90 -14.20
C LEU A 330 28.88 -14.19 -13.33
N LYS A 331 27.68 -13.90 -13.86
CA LYS A 331 26.54 -13.38 -13.09
C LYS A 331 26.26 -14.25 -11.87
N SER A 332 26.17 -15.55 -12.06
CA SER A 332 25.89 -16.52 -10.98
C SER A 332 27.02 -16.57 -9.95
N MET A 333 28.28 -16.62 -10.39
CA MET A 333 29.45 -16.63 -9.51
C MET A 333 29.52 -15.36 -8.65
N VAL A 334 29.37 -14.17 -9.24
CA VAL A 334 29.44 -12.91 -8.47
C VAL A 334 28.26 -12.84 -7.49
N THR A 335 27.06 -13.23 -7.92
CA THR A 335 25.89 -13.27 -7.06
C THR A 335 26.13 -14.20 -5.85
N HIS A 336 26.71 -15.37 -6.06
CA HIS A 336 27.06 -16.34 -5.02
C HIS A 336 28.03 -15.75 -3.98
N GLU A 337 29.15 -15.16 -4.43
CA GLU A 337 30.17 -14.62 -3.52
C GLU A 337 29.66 -13.39 -2.74
N ILE A 338 28.80 -12.58 -3.35
CA ILE A 338 28.08 -11.50 -2.65
C ILE A 338 27.15 -12.09 -1.58
N GLY A 339 26.46 -13.20 -1.86
CA GLY A 339 25.58 -13.89 -0.91
C GLY A 339 26.33 -14.34 0.35
N HIS A 340 27.56 -14.83 0.20
CA HIS A 340 28.44 -15.13 1.34
C HIS A 340 28.78 -13.90 2.20
N ASN A 341 28.92 -12.72 1.60
CA ASN A 341 29.08 -11.48 2.37
C ASN A 341 27.81 -11.11 3.14
N TRP A 342 26.66 -11.68 2.81
CA TRP A 342 25.44 -11.64 3.61
C TRP A 342 25.28 -12.83 4.56
N ASN A 343 26.37 -13.56 4.83
CA ASN A 343 26.42 -14.72 5.74
C ASN A 343 25.67 -15.95 5.23
N ALA A 344 25.25 -15.99 3.97
CA ALA A 344 24.72 -17.21 3.37
C ALA A 344 25.78 -18.32 3.41
N GLY A 345 25.39 -19.53 3.80
CA GLY A 345 26.23 -20.72 3.67
C GLY A 345 25.97 -21.43 2.35
N HIS A 346 26.81 -22.39 1.99
CA HIS A 346 26.52 -23.23 0.83
C HIS A 346 25.24 -24.05 1.04
N ASP A 347 24.40 -24.09 0.01
CA ASP A 347 23.22 -24.95 -0.03
C ASP A 347 23.56 -26.35 -0.55
N SER A 348 22.68 -27.33 -0.29
CA SER A 348 22.85 -28.70 -0.80
C SER A 348 22.11 -28.96 -2.11
N SER A 349 21.21 -28.07 -2.53
CA SER A 349 20.45 -28.15 -3.78
C SER A 349 21.25 -27.58 -4.93
N ASN A 350 21.37 -28.34 -6.01
CA ASN A 350 21.99 -27.90 -7.26
C ASN A 350 21.08 -26.97 -8.09
N THR A 351 19.93 -26.58 -7.56
CA THR A 351 19.06 -25.57 -8.19
C THR A 351 19.21 -24.21 -7.53
N ASN A 352 19.96 -24.09 -6.44
CA ASN A 352 20.09 -22.87 -5.67
C ASN A 352 21.40 -22.14 -6.00
N ILE A 353 21.37 -20.81 -6.02
CA ILE A 353 22.53 -19.99 -6.33
C ILE A 353 23.70 -20.16 -5.36
N MET A 354 23.44 -20.56 -4.11
CA MET A 354 24.47 -20.86 -3.11
C MET A 354 24.97 -22.31 -3.18
N TYR A 355 24.71 -23.05 -4.27
CA TYR A 355 25.30 -24.37 -4.47
C TYR A 355 26.84 -24.28 -4.56
N PRO A 356 27.62 -25.22 -3.97
CA PRO A 356 29.09 -25.15 -3.93
C PRO A 356 29.81 -25.13 -5.29
N SER A 357 29.10 -25.45 -6.37
CA SER A 357 29.60 -25.28 -7.74
C SER A 357 28.81 -24.18 -8.42
N VAL A 358 29.47 -23.40 -9.26
CA VAL A 358 28.77 -22.36 -10.04
C VAL A 358 27.84 -23.05 -11.03
N LEU A 359 26.54 -22.83 -10.84
CA LEU A 359 25.47 -23.26 -11.73
C LEU A 359 24.71 -22.02 -12.17
N ILE A 360 24.18 -22.06 -13.39
CA ILE A 360 23.43 -20.95 -13.97
C ILE A 360 22.02 -21.02 -13.39
N THR A 361 21.77 -20.17 -12.40
CA THR A 361 20.48 -20.09 -11.72
C THR A 361 20.28 -18.73 -11.10
N GLU A 362 19.02 -18.34 -10.98
CA GLU A 362 18.58 -17.13 -10.28
C GLU A 362 17.85 -17.50 -8.98
N ASN A 363 17.76 -18.79 -8.65
CA ASN A 363 16.89 -19.27 -7.58
C ASN A 363 17.54 -19.14 -6.19
N TRP A 364 16.83 -18.48 -5.31
CA TRP A 364 17.11 -18.42 -3.88
C TRP A 364 16.13 -19.29 -3.09
N ASN A 365 16.63 -20.08 -2.16
CA ASN A 365 15.79 -20.85 -1.27
C ASN A 365 15.53 -20.10 0.04
N THR A 366 14.48 -20.50 0.73
CA THR A 366 13.99 -19.83 1.94
C THR A 366 15.01 -19.76 3.06
N GLY A 367 15.82 -20.81 3.25
CA GLY A 367 16.89 -20.81 4.26
C GLY A 367 17.97 -19.76 4.00
N THR A 368 18.36 -19.59 2.73
CA THR A 368 19.33 -18.59 2.30
C THR A 368 18.74 -17.19 2.41
N LYS A 369 17.53 -16.97 1.90
CA LYS A 369 16.79 -15.70 2.01
C LYS A 369 16.70 -15.22 3.45
N ASN A 370 16.25 -16.08 4.36
CA ASN A 370 16.15 -15.75 5.79
C ASN A 370 17.50 -15.34 6.42
N THR A 371 18.59 -15.98 6.00
CA THR A 371 19.94 -15.66 6.50
C THR A 371 20.37 -14.27 6.04
N ILE A 372 20.16 -13.95 4.76
CA ILE A 372 20.47 -12.65 4.16
C ILE A 372 19.60 -11.56 4.81
N ASN A 373 18.28 -11.75 4.86
CA ASN A 373 17.32 -10.82 5.47
C ASN A 373 17.70 -10.47 6.92
N THR A 374 18.08 -11.49 7.72
CA THR A 374 18.51 -11.30 9.10
C THR A 374 19.77 -10.42 9.17
N ARG A 375 20.75 -10.64 8.28
CA ARG A 375 21.99 -9.86 8.28
C ARG A 375 21.78 -8.43 7.78
N VAL A 376 20.98 -8.24 6.73
CA VAL A 376 20.60 -6.91 6.21
C VAL A 376 19.90 -6.10 7.29
N SER A 377 18.89 -6.67 7.95
CA SER A 377 18.13 -6.02 9.02
C SER A 377 18.99 -5.60 10.22
N ALA A 378 20.11 -6.30 10.45
CA ALA A 378 21.06 -5.96 11.50
C ALA A 378 21.99 -4.77 11.14
N GLN A 379 22.05 -4.35 9.87
CA GLN A 379 22.91 -3.24 9.42
C GLN A 379 22.15 -1.91 9.40
N GLY A 380 21.98 -1.28 10.57
CA GLY A 380 21.27 0.01 10.69
C GLY A 380 21.97 1.21 10.02
N TYR A 381 23.17 1.04 9.47
CA TYR A 381 23.90 2.09 8.75
C TYR A 381 23.62 2.12 7.25
N LEU A 382 22.95 1.09 6.69
CA LEU A 382 22.61 1.06 5.26
C LEU A 382 21.58 2.14 4.95
N LEU A 383 21.88 2.96 3.95
CA LEU A 383 21.00 4.02 3.51
C LEU A 383 19.74 3.45 2.88
N ASP A 384 18.65 4.21 3.00
CA ASP A 384 17.40 3.88 2.33
C ASP A 384 17.43 4.37 0.87
N CYS A 385 16.88 3.62 -0.07
CA CYS A 385 16.88 4.02 -1.48
C CYS A 385 16.15 5.33 -1.75
N SER A 386 15.20 5.71 -0.88
CA SER A 386 14.57 7.04 -0.96
C SER A 386 15.53 8.22 -0.75
N THR A 387 16.75 7.96 -0.26
CA THR A 387 17.80 8.99 -0.19
C THR A 387 18.41 9.32 -1.57
N ILE A 388 18.25 8.44 -2.57
CA ILE A 388 18.67 8.67 -3.95
C ILE A 388 17.53 9.34 -4.74
N GLY A 389 16.30 8.84 -4.62
CA GLY A 389 15.15 9.39 -5.35
C GLY A 389 13.91 8.51 -5.34
N PRO A 390 12.84 8.92 -6.07
CA PRO A 390 11.66 8.09 -6.26
C PRO A 390 12.00 6.79 -7.03
N PRO A 391 11.18 5.74 -6.92
CA PRO A 391 11.37 4.51 -7.68
C PRO A 391 11.24 4.73 -9.19
N VAL A 392 11.78 3.78 -9.97
CA VAL A 392 11.49 3.61 -11.40
C VAL A 392 10.78 2.28 -11.56
N GLY A 393 9.50 2.31 -11.90
CA GLY A 393 8.65 1.13 -12.01
C GLY A 393 9.09 0.23 -13.16
N ASN A 394 9.21 -1.07 -12.91
CA ASN A 394 9.43 -2.07 -13.96
C ASN A 394 9.06 -3.47 -13.45
N PHE A 395 8.68 -4.38 -14.34
CA PHE A 395 8.53 -5.79 -13.99
C PHE A 395 8.83 -6.74 -15.15
N PHE A 396 9.14 -7.98 -14.80
CA PHE A 396 9.23 -9.11 -15.70
C PHE A 396 7.92 -9.91 -15.68
N GLN A 397 7.50 -10.46 -16.82
CA GLN A 397 6.40 -11.42 -16.91
C GLN A 397 6.86 -12.72 -17.58
N SER A 398 6.42 -13.87 -17.06
CA SER A 398 6.90 -15.19 -17.47
C SER A 398 6.47 -15.62 -18.88
N ALA A 399 5.52 -14.91 -19.48
CA ALA A 399 5.05 -15.11 -20.84
C ALA A 399 4.34 -13.85 -21.36
N ILE A 400 4.36 -13.65 -22.67
CA ILE A 400 3.66 -12.53 -23.32
C ILE A 400 2.25 -12.93 -23.77
N ALA A 401 2.05 -14.23 -24.01
CA ALA A 401 0.77 -14.84 -24.32
C ALA A 401 0.61 -16.15 -23.53
N VAL A 402 -0.58 -16.37 -22.97
CA VAL A 402 -0.88 -17.51 -22.09
C VAL A 402 -2.28 -18.04 -22.40
N CYS A 403 -2.48 -19.36 -22.30
CA CYS A 403 -3.82 -19.92 -22.46
C CYS A 403 -4.76 -19.49 -21.34
N THR A 404 -6.04 -19.33 -21.66
CA THR A 404 -7.10 -19.05 -20.69
C THR A 404 -7.12 -20.12 -19.59
N GLY A 405 -7.03 -19.68 -18.33
CA GLY A 405 -7.04 -20.54 -17.15
C GLY A 405 -5.67 -21.07 -16.73
N GLU A 406 -4.61 -20.78 -17.48
CA GLU A 406 -3.23 -21.04 -17.06
C GLU A 406 -2.69 -19.86 -16.22
N ASP A 407 -1.68 -20.15 -15.42
CA ASP A 407 -1.04 -19.19 -14.53
C ASP A 407 0.11 -18.45 -15.22
N ILE A 408 0.22 -17.14 -14.98
CA ILE A 408 1.37 -16.30 -15.34
C ILE A 408 2.04 -15.76 -14.09
N GLU A 409 3.36 -15.85 -14.03
CA GLU A 409 4.17 -15.27 -12.97
C GLU A 409 4.65 -13.88 -13.41
N PHE A 410 4.44 -12.89 -12.54
CA PHE A 410 5.07 -11.58 -12.67
C PHE A 410 6.16 -11.45 -11.62
N GLU A 411 7.19 -10.64 -11.87
CA GLU A 411 8.28 -10.38 -10.92
C GLU A 411 8.63 -8.89 -10.94
N ASP A 412 8.51 -8.23 -9.80
CA ASP A 412 8.85 -6.80 -9.67
C ASP A 412 10.36 -6.61 -9.91
N GLN A 413 10.73 -5.69 -10.80
CA GLN A 413 12.12 -5.34 -11.09
C GLN A 413 12.34 -3.82 -11.02
N SER A 414 11.48 -3.14 -10.25
CA SER A 414 11.51 -1.70 -10.04
C SER A 414 12.78 -1.29 -9.30
N GLN A 415 13.43 -0.26 -9.82
CA GLN A 415 14.63 0.33 -9.22
C GLN A 415 14.23 1.22 -8.04
N TYR A 416 14.97 1.15 -6.93
CA TYR A 416 14.72 1.95 -5.70
C TYR A 416 13.35 1.72 -5.04
N GLY A 417 12.60 0.71 -5.50
CA GLY A 417 11.29 0.34 -4.97
C GLY A 417 11.40 -0.23 -3.56
N ALA A 418 10.61 0.29 -2.62
CA ALA A 418 10.60 -0.17 -1.22
C ALA A 418 9.33 -0.96 -0.90
N THR A 419 8.18 -0.51 -1.39
CA THR A 419 6.92 -1.26 -1.41
C THR A 419 6.40 -1.39 -2.84
N ARG A 420 5.53 -2.36 -3.05
CA ARG A 420 4.82 -2.54 -4.32
C ARG A 420 3.35 -2.83 -4.09
N SER A 421 2.52 -2.43 -5.04
CA SER A 421 1.17 -2.94 -5.20
C SER A 421 0.94 -3.30 -6.65
N TRP A 422 0.32 -4.45 -6.87
CA TRP A 422 -0.05 -4.94 -8.18
C TRP A 422 -1.55 -4.79 -8.39
N ASP A 423 -1.92 -4.37 -9.60
CA ASP A 423 -3.30 -4.33 -10.09
C ASP A 423 -3.45 -5.23 -11.31
N PHE A 424 -4.43 -6.13 -11.23
CA PHE A 424 -4.80 -7.12 -12.25
C PHE A 424 -6.34 -7.18 -12.34
N PRO A 425 -7.04 -6.17 -12.91
CA PRO A 425 -8.50 -6.01 -12.73
C PRO A 425 -9.37 -7.21 -13.09
N THR A 426 -8.88 -8.05 -14.00
CA THR A 426 -9.54 -9.26 -14.53
C THR A 426 -8.81 -10.54 -14.13
N GLY A 427 -7.70 -10.43 -13.41
CA GLY A 427 -6.90 -11.54 -12.93
C GLY A 427 -7.41 -12.09 -11.60
N SER A 428 -6.99 -13.31 -11.27
CA SER A 428 -7.22 -13.94 -9.98
C SER A 428 -5.88 -14.34 -9.36
N PRO A 429 -5.46 -13.73 -8.25
CA PRO A 429 -6.11 -12.60 -7.56
C PRO A 429 -6.08 -11.29 -8.38
N ALA A 430 -7.05 -10.39 -8.13
CA ALA A 430 -7.16 -9.12 -8.86
C ALA A 430 -6.15 -8.04 -8.40
N SER A 431 -5.44 -8.29 -7.30
CA SER A 431 -4.36 -7.45 -6.81
C SER A 431 -3.38 -8.30 -5.99
N SER A 432 -2.16 -7.82 -5.83
CA SER A 432 -1.14 -8.48 -5.01
C SER A 432 -0.14 -7.49 -4.41
N THR A 433 0.55 -7.93 -3.36
CA THR A 433 1.75 -7.25 -2.82
C THR A 433 2.95 -8.19 -2.80
N ASP A 434 2.82 -9.37 -3.41
CA ASP A 434 3.88 -10.36 -3.47
C ASP A 434 4.98 -9.90 -4.42
N GLU A 435 6.21 -10.35 -4.17
CA GLU A 435 7.36 -10.09 -5.05
C GLU A 435 7.18 -10.73 -6.43
N LYS A 436 6.66 -11.96 -6.40
CA LYS A 436 6.41 -12.79 -7.58
C LYS A 436 4.97 -13.32 -7.58
N PRO A 437 3.95 -12.49 -7.87
CA PRO A 437 2.58 -12.96 -7.87
C PRO A 437 2.31 -13.89 -9.06
N LEU A 438 1.58 -14.97 -8.77
CA LEU A 438 1.07 -15.91 -9.76
C LEU A 438 -0.40 -15.59 -10.01
N ILE A 439 -0.75 -15.23 -11.25
CA ILE A 439 -2.08 -14.72 -11.62
C ILE A 439 -2.70 -15.61 -12.69
N THR A 440 -3.97 -15.97 -12.50
CA THR A 440 -4.76 -16.70 -13.50
C THR A 440 -5.76 -15.75 -14.18
N TYR A 441 -5.86 -15.78 -15.50
CA TYR A 441 -6.90 -15.08 -16.26
C TYR A 441 -7.87 -16.07 -16.92
N ASN A 442 -9.16 -15.92 -16.66
CA ASN A 442 -10.20 -16.86 -17.11
C ASN A 442 -10.95 -16.41 -18.37
N THR A 443 -10.58 -15.27 -18.94
CA THR A 443 -11.15 -14.71 -20.15
C THR A 443 -10.05 -14.48 -21.16
N ALA A 444 -10.31 -14.77 -22.43
CA ALA A 444 -9.39 -14.40 -23.50
C ALA A 444 -9.46 -12.89 -23.79
N GLY A 445 -8.35 -12.31 -24.20
CA GLY A 445 -8.17 -10.89 -24.50
C GLY A 445 -6.87 -10.35 -23.91
N LEU A 446 -6.59 -9.08 -24.24
CA LEU A 446 -5.46 -8.36 -23.68
C LEU A 446 -5.77 -7.92 -22.25
N HIS A 447 -4.91 -8.29 -21.32
CA HIS A 447 -5.05 -7.97 -19.90
C HIS A 447 -3.83 -7.20 -19.42
N TYR A 448 -4.04 -6.06 -18.75
CA TYR A 448 -2.94 -5.32 -18.17
C TYR A 448 -2.54 -5.86 -16.81
N ALA A 449 -1.25 -5.79 -16.54
CA ALA A 449 -0.63 -5.90 -15.24
C ALA A 449 0.04 -4.56 -14.93
N LYS A 450 -0.29 -3.98 -13.79
CA LYS A 450 0.31 -2.74 -13.33
C LYS A 450 1.03 -2.97 -12.01
N VAL A 451 2.30 -2.61 -11.95
CA VAL A 451 3.02 -2.47 -10.68
C VAL A 451 3.13 -1.00 -10.33
N THR A 452 2.77 -0.66 -9.10
CA THR A 452 3.04 0.64 -8.49
C THR A 452 4.15 0.42 -7.46
N SER A 453 5.32 0.99 -7.71
CA SER A 453 6.47 0.92 -6.82
C SER A 453 6.61 2.21 -6.04
N THR A 454 6.73 2.13 -4.72
CA THR A 454 6.72 3.31 -3.84
C THR A 454 7.89 3.28 -2.86
N ASN A 455 8.44 4.45 -2.57
CA ASN A 455 9.34 4.70 -1.44
C ASN A 455 9.02 6.09 -0.83
N SER A 456 9.78 6.53 0.18
CA SER A 456 9.49 7.81 0.86
C SER A 456 9.74 9.06 -0.01
N ALA A 457 10.45 8.93 -1.14
CA ALA A 457 10.72 10.01 -2.08
C ALA A 457 9.67 10.11 -3.20
N GLY A 458 8.81 9.10 -3.38
CA GLY A 458 7.72 9.13 -4.35
C GLY A 458 7.25 7.75 -4.77
N SER A 459 6.48 7.70 -5.85
CA SER A 459 5.97 6.49 -6.45
C SER A 459 6.11 6.57 -7.96
N ASP A 460 6.26 5.41 -8.60
CA ASP A 460 6.20 5.28 -10.04
C ASP A 460 5.38 4.05 -10.43
N ASP A 461 4.70 4.17 -11.56
CA ASP A 461 3.77 3.17 -12.07
C ASP A 461 4.29 2.62 -13.39
N PHE A 462 4.33 1.30 -13.51
CA PHE A 462 4.67 0.63 -14.76
C PHE A 462 3.59 -0.37 -15.12
N THR A 463 3.08 -0.24 -16.35
CA THR A 463 2.00 -1.08 -16.88
C THR A 463 2.50 -1.82 -18.10
N ASN A 464 2.28 -3.12 -18.14
CA ASN A 464 2.47 -3.95 -19.32
C ASN A 464 1.29 -4.90 -19.49
N TYR A 465 1.26 -5.63 -20.59
CA TYR A 465 0.12 -6.43 -20.99
C TYR A 465 0.52 -7.87 -21.25
N VAL A 466 -0.40 -8.78 -20.92
CA VAL A 466 -0.36 -10.18 -21.30
C VAL A 466 -1.57 -10.47 -22.17
N ASP A 467 -1.35 -11.16 -23.28
CA ASP A 467 -2.44 -11.60 -24.15
C ASP A 467 -2.93 -12.99 -23.75
N ILE A 468 -4.16 -13.07 -23.25
CA ILE A 468 -4.76 -14.32 -22.81
C ILE A 468 -5.54 -14.91 -23.96
N GLN A 469 -5.16 -16.11 -24.37
CA GLN A 469 -5.61 -16.72 -25.61
C GLN A 469 -6.40 -17.99 -25.34
N ALA A 470 -7.36 -18.29 -26.22
CA ALA A 470 -7.94 -19.62 -26.22
C ALA A 470 -6.89 -20.64 -26.69
N ALA A 471 -6.98 -21.88 -26.23
CA ALA A 471 -6.16 -22.95 -26.77
C ALA A 471 -6.33 -23.01 -28.31
N PRO A 472 -5.25 -23.15 -29.09
CA PRO A 472 -5.36 -23.18 -30.54
C PRO A 472 -6.25 -24.36 -30.97
N PRO A 473 -7.06 -24.22 -32.03
CA PRO A 473 -7.84 -25.31 -32.59
C PRO A 473 -7.00 -26.58 -32.72
N ASN A 474 -7.54 -27.73 -32.30
CA ASN A 474 -6.87 -29.02 -32.45
C ASN A 474 -7.39 -29.70 -33.73
N PRO A 475 -6.56 -29.82 -34.79
CA PRO A 475 -6.98 -30.47 -36.03
C PRO A 475 -7.41 -31.92 -35.83
N CYS A 476 -6.77 -32.61 -34.89
CA CYS A 476 -7.00 -34.01 -34.58
C CYS A 476 -6.08 -34.49 -33.45
N THR A 477 -6.60 -35.38 -32.60
CA THR A 477 -5.84 -36.05 -31.55
C THR A 477 -5.32 -37.42 -32.04
N PRO A 478 -4.00 -37.63 -32.18
CA PRO A 478 -3.45 -38.95 -32.50
C PRO A 478 -3.80 -40.00 -31.44
N SER A 479 -4.03 -41.27 -31.84
CA SER A 479 -4.41 -42.35 -30.91
C SER A 479 -3.78 -43.70 -31.25
N GLY A 480 -3.51 -44.55 -30.24
CA GLY A 480 -2.93 -45.90 -30.40
C GLY A 480 -1.87 -46.27 -29.35
N GLY A 481 -1.13 -47.38 -29.58
CA GLY A 481 0.05 -47.75 -28.76
C GLY A 481 1.35 -47.40 -29.47
N GLY A 482 2.10 -46.42 -28.94
CA GLY A 482 3.31 -45.88 -29.56
C GLY A 482 4.41 -46.93 -29.66
N GLY A 483 4.94 -47.11 -30.87
CA GLY A 483 6.00 -48.08 -31.12
C GLY A 483 7.38 -47.46 -31.01
N SER A 484 8.20 -47.96 -30.08
CA SER A 484 9.67 -47.80 -29.94
C SER A 484 10.30 -46.55 -30.57
N GLY A 485 10.65 -45.56 -29.73
CA GLY A 485 11.32 -44.31 -30.13
C GLY A 485 10.37 -43.12 -30.22
N GLY A 486 10.90 -41.90 -30.15
CA GLY A 486 10.12 -40.66 -30.02
C GLY A 486 10.99 -39.41 -30.02
N ILE A 487 10.38 -38.32 -29.60
CA ILE A 487 10.98 -37.00 -29.41
C ILE A 487 11.52 -36.93 -27.98
N THR A 488 12.77 -36.49 -27.82
CA THR A 488 13.41 -36.31 -26.51
C THR A 488 13.47 -34.85 -26.09
N GLY A 489 13.09 -33.94 -26.98
CA GLY A 489 12.93 -32.52 -26.70
C GLY A 489 12.84 -31.69 -27.98
N VAL A 490 12.31 -30.48 -27.84
CA VAL A 490 12.09 -29.52 -28.91
C VAL A 490 12.59 -28.16 -28.44
N SER A 491 13.32 -27.45 -29.30
CA SER A 491 13.67 -26.06 -29.08
C SER A 491 13.56 -25.25 -30.36
N ILE A 492 12.88 -24.11 -30.29
CA ILE A 492 12.73 -23.12 -31.36
C ILE A 492 12.25 -21.80 -30.75
N SER A 493 12.88 -20.68 -31.11
CA SER A 493 12.62 -19.39 -30.44
C SER A 493 12.74 -19.56 -28.91
N ASN A 494 11.71 -19.25 -28.13
CA ASN A 494 11.63 -19.47 -26.68
C ASN A 494 11.04 -20.83 -26.26
N ILE A 495 10.64 -21.70 -27.19
CA ILE A 495 10.23 -23.08 -26.85
C ILE A 495 11.47 -23.86 -26.41
N SER A 496 11.35 -24.59 -25.29
CA SER A 496 12.41 -25.42 -24.72
C SER A 496 11.83 -26.59 -23.92
N THR A 497 11.14 -27.49 -24.61
CA THR A 497 10.50 -28.64 -24.00
C THR A 497 11.45 -29.84 -23.98
N SER A 498 11.54 -30.49 -22.82
CA SER A 498 12.17 -31.80 -22.67
C SER A 498 11.11 -32.90 -22.67
N SER A 499 11.30 -33.90 -23.52
CA SER A 499 10.32 -34.98 -23.72
C SER A 499 10.89 -36.32 -23.31
N THR A 500 10.02 -37.20 -22.85
CA THR A 500 10.43 -38.53 -22.36
C THR A 500 10.53 -39.58 -23.47
N ALA A 501 10.20 -39.22 -24.71
CA ALA A 501 10.01 -40.13 -25.84
C ALA A 501 9.07 -41.30 -25.49
N SER A 502 8.03 -41.02 -24.69
CA SER A 502 7.19 -42.04 -24.05
C SER A 502 5.70 -41.80 -24.27
N GLY A 503 5.27 -41.83 -25.52
CA GLY A 503 3.86 -41.70 -25.85
C GLY A 503 3.59 -41.97 -27.32
N ILE A 504 2.34 -41.72 -27.72
CA ILE A 504 2.04 -41.39 -29.13
C ILE A 504 1.90 -39.88 -29.29
N TYR A 505 1.38 -39.21 -28.27
CA TYR A 505 0.92 -37.84 -28.37
C TYR A 505 1.07 -37.14 -27.04
N ASP A 506 1.79 -36.04 -27.04
CA ASP A 506 1.82 -35.05 -25.97
C ASP A 506 1.37 -33.70 -26.54
N ASP A 507 0.55 -32.97 -25.78
CA ASP A 507 0.02 -31.65 -26.18
C ASP A 507 0.56 -30.59 -25.23
N PHE A 508 1.51 -29.79 -25.73
CA PHE A 508 2.12 -28.66 -25.05
C PHE A 508 1.58 -27.31 -25.57
N SER A 509 0.51 -27.30 -26.39
CA SER A 509 0.01 -26.07 -27.02
C SER A 509 -0.37 -24.96 -26.03
N CYS A 510 -0.62 -25.26 -24.74
CA CYS A 510 -0.86 -24.24 -23.71
C CYS A 510 0.27 -24.08 -22.69
N SER A 511 1.23 -25.01 -22.66
CA SER A 511 2.32 -25.01 -21.68
C SER A 511 3.65 -24.53 -22.28
N ASP A 512 3.80 -24.55 -23.60
CA ASP A 512 5.00 -24.06 -24.29
C ASP A 512 4.62 -23.36 -25.60
N ILE A 513 4.71 -22.02 -25.57
CA ILE A 513 4.27 -21.11 -26.63
C ILE A 513 5.50 -20.36 -27.16
N GLY A 514 5.77 -20.48 -28.45
CA GLY A 514 6.85 -19.78 -29.14
C GLY A 514 6.41 -18.43 -29.69
N THR A 515 7.05 -17.34 -29.29
CA THR A 515 6.90 -16.02 -29.90
C THR A 515 7.67 -15.98 -31.21
N MET A 516 7.00 -15.59 -32.30
CA MET A 516 7.54 -15.66 -33.65
C MET A 516 7.31 -14.36 -34.42
N ASP A 517 8.26 -14.01 -35.27
CA ASP A 517 8.17 -12.93 -36.25
C ASP A 517 7.71 -13.47 -37.60
N GLU A 518 6.99 -12.64 -38.36
CA GLU A 518 6.57 -12.96 -39.73
C GLU A 518 7.76 -13.03 -40.70
N ASN A 519 7.72 -13.97 -41.65
CA ASN A 519 8.75 -14.14 -42.69
C ASN A 519 10.19 -14.29 -42.15
N THR A 520 10.35 -14.82 -40.94
CA THR A 520 11.63 -14.99 -40.27
C THR A 520 12.05 -16.45 -40.25
N ALA A 521 13.36 -16.70 -40.41
CA ALA A 521 13.93 -18.04 -40.37
C ALA A 521 14.44 -18.36 -38.96
N TYR A 522 13.94 -19.45 -38.38
CA TYR A 522 14.33 -19.97 -37.09
C TYR A 522 15.01 -21.33 -37.23
N THR A 523 15.95 -21.62 -36.33
CA THR A 523 16.51 -22.96 -36.15
C THR A 523 15.60 -23.76 -35.22
N LEU A 524 14.99 -24.82 -35.74
CA LEU A 524 14.23 -25.81 -34.99
C LEU A 524 15.15 -26.97 -34.64
N VAL A 525 15.40 -27.19 -33.36
CA VAL A 525 16.18 -28.32 -32.84
C VAL A 525 15.20 -29.36 -32.28
N VAL A 526 15.26 -30.59 -32.82
CA VAL A 526 14.44 -31.70 -32.33
C VAL A 526 15.34 -32.86 -31.90
N GLY A 527 15.31 -33.15 -30.60
CA GLY A 527 15.94 -34.34 -30.03
C GLY A 527 15.13 -35.58 -30.39
N VAL A 528 15.79 -36.61 -30.92
CA VAL A 528 15.10 -37.82 -31.37
C VAL A 528 15.82 -39.10 -30.93
N THR A 529 15.05 -40.15 -30.67
CA THR A 529 15.56 -41.49 -30.37
C THR A 529 14.74 -42.57 -31.06
N GLY A 530 15.39 -43.54 -31.70
CA GLY A 530 14.71 -44.72 -32.26
C GLY A 530 13.79 -44.46 -33.47
N VAL A 531 13.82 -43.25 -34.05
CA VAL A 531 13.05 -42.83 -35.23
C VAL A 531 13.97 -42.47 -36.40
N SER A 532 13.42 -42.28 -37.61
CA SER A 532 14.25 -41.98 -38.80
C SER A 532 13.64 -40.97 -39.77
N ARG A 533 12.48 -40.39 -39.42
CA ARG A 533 11.73 -39.43 -40.22
C ARG A 533 11.10 -38.39 -39.31
N ILE A 534 11.07 -37.16 -39.79
CA ILE A 534 10.42 -36.04 -39.12
C ILE A 534 9.72 -35.16 -40.16
N ARG A 535 8.56 -34.62 -39.78
CA ARG A 535 7.85 -33.56 -40.47
C ARG A 535 7.18 -32.68 -39.43
N TYR A 536 7.23 -31.38 -39.64
CA TYR A 536 6.54 -30.41 -38.80
C TYR A 536 5.40 -29.73 -39.58
N PHE A 537 4.45 -29.16 -38.85
CA PHE A 537 3.26 -28.49 -39.36
C PHE A 537 2.98 -27.23 -38.56
N VAL A 538 2.54 -26.16 -39.22
CA VAL A 538 2.07 -24.92 -38.58
C VAL A 538 0.74 -24.53 -39.24
N ASP A 539 -0.31 -24.37 -38.44
CA ASP A 539 -1.62 -23.88 -38.88
C ASP A 539 -1.55 -22.34 -38.95
N TYR A 540 -1.11 -21.80 -40.08
CA TYR A 540 -0.83 -20.36 -40.20
C TYR A 540 -2.11 -19.52 -40.34
N ASN A 541 -3.20 -20.13 -40.79
CA ASN A 541 -4.47 -19.45 -41.04
C ASN A 541 -5.50 -19.65 -39.90
N ASN A 542 -5.12 -20.42 -38.88
CA ASN A 542 -5.90 -20.80 -37.70
C ASN A 542 -7.26 -21.46 -38.01
N ASP A 543 -7.35 -22.22 -39.11
CA ASP A 543 -8.62 -22.83 -39.53
C ASP A 543 -8.89 -24.22 -38.92
N GLY A 544 -7.92 -24.74 -38.16
CA GLY A 544 -8.02 -26.03 -37.48
C GLY A 544 -7.75 -27.21 -38.40
N ASP A 545 -7.04 -27.03 -39.52
CA ASP A 545 -6.40 -28.11 -40.25
C ASP A 545 -4.93 -27.81 -40.64
N PHE A 546 -4.28 -28.75 -41.35
CA PHE A 546 -2.87 -28.62 -41.77
C PHE A 546 -2.73 -28.90 -43.28
N THR A 547 -3.82 -28.74 -44.02
CA THR A 547 -3.91 -29.19 -45.42
C THR A 547 -3.55 -28.09 -46.42
N ASP A 548 -3.37 -26.86 -45.95
CA ASP A 548 -3.07 -25.74 -46.81
C ASP A 548 -1.63 -25.70 -47.30
N THR A 549 -1.43 -24.92 -48.36
CA THR A 549 -0.12 -24.76 -48.97
C THR A 549 0.78 -23.93 -48.07
N GLY A 550 1.83 -24.56 -47.54
CA GLY A 550 2.84 -23.90 -46.69
C GLY A 550 2.80 -24.35 -45.24
N GLU A 551 1.73 -25.05 -44.82
CA GLU A 551 1.56 -25.50 -43.44
C GLU A 551 2.36 -26.76 -43.13
N ALA A 552 2.52 -27.66 -44.09
CA ALA A 552 3.31 -28.87 -43.92
C ALA A 552 4.74 -28.72 -44.44
N SER A 553 5.73 -29.07 -43.63
CA SER A 553 7.12 -29.12 -44.05
C SER A 553 7.39 -30.23 -45.07
N ALA A 554 8.55 -30.16 -45.75
CA ALA A 554 9.09 -31.32 -46.45
C ALA A 554 9.30 -32.50 -45.46
N LEU A 555 9.26 -33.74 -45.96
CA LEU A 555 9.59 -34.91 -45.14
C LEU A 555 11.11 -35.02 -45.05
N PHE A 556 11.65 -34.93 -43.83
CA PHE A 556 13.07 -35.10 -43.58
C PHE A 556 13.37 -36.55 -43.16
N THR A 557 14.49 -37.08 -43.64
CA THR A 557 14.98 -38.43 -43.29
C THR A 557 16.38 -38.32 -42.72
N PHE A 558 16.63 -39.01 -41.61
CA PHE A 558 17.90 -38.95 -40.89
C PHE A 558 18.33 -40.34 -40.40
N SER A 559 19.55 -40.43 -39.88
CA SER A 559 20.12 -41.67 -39.32
C SER A 559 20.77 -41.42 -37.98
N GLY A 560 20.40 -42.20 -36.96
CA GLY A 560 20.96 -42.11 -35.61
C GLY A 560 19.99 -41.52 -34.59
N ASN A 561 20.45 -41.40 -33.35
CA ASN A 561 19.77 -40.71 -32.25
C ASN A 561 20.52 -39.39 -31.97
N GLY A 562 19.86 -38.39 -31.40
CA GLY A 562 20.46 -37.10 -31.03
C GLY A 562 19.62 -35.91 -31.52
N ASN A 563 20.20 -34.71 -31.46
CA ASN A 563 19.53 -33.48 -31.86
C ASN A 563 19.64 -33.25 -33.36
N LEU A 564 18.52 -32.90 -34.00
CA LEU A 564 18.42 -32.55 -35.41
C LEU A 564 18.12 -31.06 -35.54
N GLY A 565 19.02 -30.29 -36.16
CA GLY A 565 18.75 -28.91 -36.55
C GLY A 565 18.04 -28.85 -37.91
N LEU A 566 16.89 -28.18 -37.95
CA LEU A 566 16.08 -27.91 -39.14
C LEU A 566 15.87 -26.39 -39.25
N THR A 567 15.68 -25.89 -40.47
CA THR A 567 15.24 -24.50 -40.67
C THR A 567 13.73 -24.47 -40.82
N LEU A 568 13.07 -23.63 -40.03
CA LEU A 568 11.66 -23.28 -40.15
C LEU A 568 11.58 -21.81 -40.57
N THR A 569 10.87 -21.51 -41.65
CA THR A 569 10.59 -20.13 -42.06
C THR A 569 9.11 -19.86 -41.87
N THR A 570 8.78 -18.83 -41.09
CA THR A 570 7.39 -18.45 -40.82
C THR A 570 6.72 -17.90 -42.08
N ALA A 571 5.39 -17.96 -42.13
CA ALA A 571 4.62 -17.40 -43.24
C ALA A 571 4.80 -15.88 -43.33
N THR A 572 4.53 -15.31 -44.52
CA THR A 572 4.59 -13.85 -44.75
C THR A 572 3.36 -13.10 -44.25
N SER A 573 2.30 -13.82 -43.88
CA SER A 573 1.03 -13.26 -43.40
C SER A 573 0.31 -14.31 -42.54
N PRO A 574 0.90 -14.77 -41.43
CA PRO A 574 0.20 -15.61 -40.46
C PRO A 574 -0.94 -14.81 -39.81
N VAL A 575 -1.91 -15.50 -39.21
CA VAL A 575 -2.83 -14.85 -38.27
C VAL A 575 -2.02 -14.37 -37.06
N THR A 576 -2.23 -13.13 -36.64
CA THR A 576 -1.53 -12.49 -35.52
C THR A 576 -2.47 -12.31 -34.32
N ALA A 577 -1.92 -12.10 -33.13
CA ALA A 577 -2.67 -11.97 -31.86
C ALA A 577 -3.58 -13.19 -31.57
N GLU A 578 -3.20 -14.36 -32.05
CA GLU A 578 -3.86 -15.65 -31.76
C GLU A 578 -2.78 -16.74 -31.63
N LEU A 579 -3.07 -17.78 -30.83
CA LEU A 579 -2.22 -18.96 -30.79
C LEU A 579 -2.45 -19.82 -32.03
N LEU A 580 -1.38 -20.13 -32.75
CA LEU A 580 -1.37 -20.98 -33.93
C LEU A 580 -0.75 -22.34 -33.61
N ARG A 581 -1.41 -23.43 -33.97
CA ARG A 581 -0.91 -24.77 -33.60
C ARG A 581 0.35 -25.13 -34.40
N PHE A 582 1.41 -25.49 -33.68
CA PHE A 582 2.64 -26.06 -34.22
C PHE A 582 2.72 -27.55 -33.85
N ARG A 583 2.86 -28.44 -34.83
CA ARG A 583 2.92 -29.90 -34.61
C ARG A 583 4.19 -30.50 -35.17
N ILE A 584 4.80 -31.41 -34.42
CA ILE A 584 5.92 -32.23 -34.87
C ILE A 584 5.50 -33.70 -34.87
N ILE A 585 5.79 -34.41 -35.96
CA ILE A 585 5.58 -35.86 -36.06
C ILE A 585 6.92 -36.52 -36.37
N VAL A 586 7.26 -37.56 -35.60
CA VAL A 586 8.41 -38.44 -35.87
C VAL A 586 7.97 -39.88 -36.10
N SER A 587 8.65 -40.60 -37.00
CA SER A 587 8.34 -42.00 -37.26
C SER A 587 9.49 -42.82 -37.87
N THR A 588 9.43 -44.15 -37.75
CA THR A 588 10.30 -45.08 -38.52
C THR A 588 9.71 -45.51 -39.85
N THR A 589 8.47 -45.16 -40.18
CA THR A 589 7.75 -45.66 -41.37
C THR A 589 7.39 -44.58 -42.38
N SER A 590 6.35 -43.79 -42.13
CA SER A 590 5.87 -42.75 -43.05
C SER A 590 5.09 -41.68 -42.29
N ILE A 591 5.18 -40.44 -42.75
CA ILE A 591 4.41 -39.31 -42.21
C ILE A 591 3.66 -38.67 -43.38
N GLY A 592 2.34 -38.55 -43.25
CA GLY A 592 1.47 -37.88 -44.23
C GLY A 592 1.68 -36.37 -44.26
N ALA A 593 1.06 -35.67 -45.22
CA ALA A 593 1.12 -34.20 -45.31
C ALA A 593 -0.09 -33.51 -44.66
N ASN A 594 -1.00 -34.27 -44.02
CA ASN A 594 -2.24 -33.75 -43.45
C ASN A 594 -2.17 -33.48 -41.94
N GLY A 595 -1.00 -33.65 -41.31
CA GLY A 595 -0.79 -33.48 -39.85
C GLY A 595 -1.58 -34.42 -38.92
N CYS A 596 -2.56 -35.16 -39.44
CA CYS A 596 -3.50 -36.00 -38.72
C CYS A 596 -3.20 -37.49 -38.89
N THR A 597 -1.95 -37.87 -38.62
CA THR A 597 -1.53 -39.27 -38.69
C THR A 597 -1.15 -39.77 -37.31
N SER A 598 -1.70 -40.92 -36.90
CA SER A 598 -1.20 -41.65 -35.72
C SER A 598 -0.08 -42.59 -36.16
N PRO A 599 1.19 -42.25 -35.89
CA PRO A 599 2.31 -43.05 -36.36
C PRO A 599 2.30 -44.44 -35.68
N SER A 600 2.56 -45.50 -36.45
CA SER A 600 2.66 -46.86 -35.92
C SER A 600 3.92 -47.09 -35.08
N THR A 601 4.91 -46.20 -35.23
CA THR A 601 6.16 -46.12 -34.48
C THR A 601 6.59 -44.65 -34.45
N GLY A 602 7.10 -44.17 -33.33
CA GLY A 602 7.35 -42.74 -33.09
C GLY A 602 6.23 -42.07 -32.29
N GLU A 603 6.19 -40.74 -32.40
CA GLU A 603 5.47 -39.84 -31.49
C GLU A 603 5.03 -38.56 -32.25
N VAL A 604 4.05 -37.86 -31.69
CA VAL A 604 3.52 -36.58 -32.13
C VAL A 604 3.55 -35.64 -30.94
N GLU A 605 4.01 -34.42 -31.14
CA GLU A 605 3.95 -33.38 -30.11
C GLU A 605 3.35 -32.10 -30.70
N ASP A 606 2.49 -31.45 -29.92
CA ASP A 606 1.89 -30.15 -30.26
C ASP A 606 2.42 -29.05 -29.35
N TYR A 607 2.53 -27.86 -29.93
CA TYR A 607 3.01 -26.61 -29.36
C TYR A 607 2.18 -25.47 -29.97
N SER A 608 2.51 -24.23 -29.63
CA SER A 608 1.87 -23.05 -30.22
C SER A 608 2.90 -22.02 -30.67
N PHE A 609 2.58 -21.30 -31.74
CA PHE A 609 3.24 -20.06 -32.09
C PHE A 609 2.31 -18.88 -31.83
N TYR A 610 2.86 -17.81 -31.27
CA TYR A 610 2.19 -16.54 -31.08
C TYR A 610 2.93 -15.47 -31.91
N PHE A 611 2.20 -14.83 -32.81
CA PHE A 611 2.70 -13.72 -33.62
C PHE A 611 2.16 -12.43 -33.02
N ASP A 612 3.04 -11.70 -32.33
CA ASP A 612 2.65 -10.50 -31.61
C ASP A 612 2.28 -9.36 -32.56
N VAL A 613 1.42 -8.45 -32.07
CA VAL A 613 1.07 -7.22 -32.79
C VAL A 613 1.68 -6.03 -32.07
N PRO A 614 2.39 -5.12 -32.77
CA PRO A 614 2.94 -3.93 -32.15
C PRO A 614 1.85 -3.14 -31.45
N GLN A 615 2.01 -2.96 -30.14
CA GLN A 615 1.08 -2.21 -29.34
C GLN A 615 1.38 -0.72 -29.47
N VAL A 616 0.37 0.07 -29.83
CA VAL A 616 0.48 1.52 -29.89
C VAL A 616 -0.21 2.09 -28.67
N LEU A 617 0.61 2.65 -27.77
CA LEU A 617 0.13 3.41 -26.62
C LEU A 617 -0.38 4.78 -27.07
N GLY A 618 -1.56 5.14 -26.57
CA GLY A 618 -2.13 6.46 -26.77
C GLY A 618 -3.58 6.47 -26.35
N CYS A 619 -4.21 7.64 -26.37
CA CYS A 619 -5.62 7.69 -26.02
C CYS A 619 -6.48 6.92 -27.04
N THR A 620 -7.18 5.88 -26.58
CA THR A 620 -8.07 5.07 -27.43
C THR A 620 -9.50 5.60 -27.49
N ASP A 621 -9.87 6.57 -26.64
CA ASP A 621 -11.21 7.16 -26.65
C ASP A 621 -11.37 8.19 -27.78
N PRO A 622 -12.23 7.94 -28.80
CA PRO A 622 -12.50 8.89 -29.88
C PRO A 622 -13.08 10.25 -29.43
N ALA A 623 -13.57 10.36 -28.19
CA ALA A 623 -14.07 11.59 -27.60
C ALA A 623 -12.96 12.50 -27.02
N ALA A 624 -11.75 11.99 -26.82
CA ALA A 624 -10.64 12.77 -26.30
C ALA A 624 -10.05 13.71 -27.35
N THR A 625 -9.55 14.86 -26.91
CA THR A 625 -8.88 15.85 -27.76
C THR A 625 -7.51 15.40 -28.29
N ASN A 626 -6.90 14.39 -27.67
CA ASN A 626 -5.70 13.72 -28.13
C ASN A 626 -5.94 12.25 -28.48
N TYR A 627 -7.18 11.87 -28.85
CA TYR A 627 -7.48 10.56 -29.42
C TYR A 627 -6.46 10.20 -30.52
N ASP A 628 -5.81 9.05 -30.37
CA ASP A 628 -4.93 8.49 -31.37
C ASP A 628 -5.63 7.28 -32.03
N PRO A 629 -6.08 7.39 -33.29
CA PRO A 629 -6.71 6.27 -33.99
C PRO A 629 -5.74 5.11 -34.30
N ALA A 630 -4.44 5.30 -34.09
CA ALA A 630 -3.45 4.23 -34.16
C ALA A 630 -3.29 3.50 -32.82
N ALA A 631 -3.73 4.08 -31.70
CA ALA A 631 -3.60 3.47 -30.38
C ALA A 631 -4.40 2.16 -30.30
N THR A 632 -3.72 1.08 -29.94
CA THR A 632 -4.32 -0.22 -29.64
C THR A 632 -4.51 -0.41 -28.14
N ILE A 633 -3.85 0.42 -27.34
CA ILE A 633 -3.85 0.39 -25.87
C ILE A 633 -4.02 1.80 -25.32
N ASP A 634 -4.99 1.97 -24.41
CA ASP A 634 -5.15 3.22 -23.66
C ASP A 634 -4.01 3.37 -22.65
N ASP A 635 -3.20 4.41 -22.81
CA ASP A 635 -2.08 4.74 -21.92
C ASP A 635 -2.49 5.72 -20.81
N GLY A 636 -3.80 6.00 -20.67
CA GLY A 636 -4.31 6.98 -19.72
C GLY A 636 -3.99 8.43 -20.11
N SER A 637 -3.42 8.65 -21.30
CA SER A 637 -3.12 9.99 -21.80
C SER A 637 -4.35 10.74 -22.29
N CYS A 638 -5.54 10.12 -22.33
CA CYS A 638 -6.77 10.75 -22.80
C CYS A 638 -7.04 12.10 -22.11
N THR A 639 -6.77 13.17 -22.84
CA THR A 639 -7.09 14.55 -22.50
C THR A 639 -8.40 14.89 -23.17
N TYR A 640 -9.40 15.22 -22.38
CA TYR A 640 -10.63 15.79 -22.89
C TYR A 640 -10.48 17.32 -22.79
N GLY A 641 -10.99 18.06 -23.79
CA GLY A 641 -11.15 19.50 -23.62
C GLY A 641 -11.97 19.77 -22.35
N THR A 642 -11.86 20.95 -21.73
CA THR A 642 -12.59 21.25 -20.49
C THR A 642 -14.05 20.79 -20.58
N GLN A 643 -14.39 19.73 -19.88
CA GLN A 643 -15.74 19.19 -19.83
C GLN A 643 -16.49 19.90 -18.71
N THR A 644 -17.79 20.05 -18.86
CA THR A 644 -18.65 20.52 -17.78
C THR A 644 -19.01 19.30 -16.93
N TRP A 645 -18.49 19.27 -15.72
CA TRP A 645 -18.76 18.24 -14.72
C TRP A 645 -19.86 18.73 -13.79
N TYR A 646 -20.77 17.85 -13.41
CA TYR A 646 -21.93 18.13 -12.56
C TYR A 646 -21.71 17.45 -11.21
N ARG A 647 -21.99 18.15 -10.12
CA ARG A 647 -21.75 17.64 -8.77
C ARG A 647 -22.57 16.37 -8.56
N ASP A 648 -21.94 15.35 -7.99
CA ASP A 648 -22.52 14.07 -7.61
C ASP A 648 -22.25 13.92 -6.10
N LEU A 649 -23.22 14.33 -5.29
CA LEU A 649 -23.08 14.47 -3.85
C LEU A 649 -23.46 13.19 -3.09
N ASP A 650 -24.33 12.34 -3.65
CA ASP A 650 -24.69 11.04 -3.07
C ASP A 650 -23.87 9.85 -3.64
N ASN A 651 -23.06 10.08 -4.68
CA ASN A 651 -22.16 9.14 -5.36
C ASN A 651 -22.89 8.05 -6.16
N ASP A 652 -24.00 8.38 -6.81
CA ASP A 652 -24.79 7.44 -7.61
C ASP A 652 -24.45 7.44 -9.11
N THR A 653 -23.48 8.28 -9.51
CA THR A 653 -22.96 8.50 -10.86
C THR A 653 -23.76 9.44 -11.77
N TYR A 654 -24.86 10.01 -11.28
CA TYR A 654 -25.59 11.11 -11.89
C TYR A 654 -25.31 12.40 -11.10
N GLY A 655 -25.40 13.57 -11.75
CA GLY A 655 -25.06 14.82 -11.08
C GLY A 655 -26.05 15.95 -11.34
N ASP A 656 -26.10 16.91 -10.40
CA ASP A 656 -27.03 18.04 -10.42
C ASP A 656 -26.77 18.95 -11.63
N PRO A 657 -27.71 19.08 -12.60
CA PRO A 657 -27.56 19.96 -13.75
C PRO A 657 -27.37 21.44 -13.39
N ASN A 658 -27.74 21.84 -12.18
CA ASN A 658 -27.62 23.21 -11.69
C ASN A 658 -26.29 23.49 -10.98
N ASN A 659 -25.51 22.45 -10.68
CA ASN A 659 -24.24 22.56 -9.97
C ASN A 659 -23.12 21.96 -10.81
N SER A 660 -22.47 22.81 -11.61
CA SER A 660 -21.43 22.36 -12.53
C SER A 660 -20.15 23.18 -12.48
N GLN A 661 -19.04 22.54 -12.85
CA GLN A 661 -17.75 23.18 -13.02
C GLN A 661 -17.02 22.68 -14.26
N GLN A 662 -16.15 23.51 -14.82
CA GLN A 662 -15.32 23.13 -15.97
C GLN A 662 -13.96 22.63 -15.52
N SER A 663 -13.59 21.41 -15.93
CA SER A 663 -12.29 20.82 -15.63
C SER A 663 -11.83 19.89 -16.76
N ALA A 664 -10.51 19.76 -16.92
CA ALA A 664 -9.91 18.85 -17.90
C ALA A 664 -9.96 17.37 -17.46
N SER A 665 -10.05 17.12 -16.15
CA SER A 665 -10.21 15.81 -15.52
C SER A 665 -11.35 15.85 -14.51
N GLN A 666 -11.95 14.68 -14.20
CA GLN A 666 -13.05 14.55 -13.24
C GLN A 666 -12.65 15.16 -11.89
N PRO A 667 -13.30 16.24 -11.45
CA PRO A 667 -13.16 16.71 -10.09
C PRO A 667 -13.79 15.70 -9.12
N THR A 668 -13.19 15.49 -7.96
CA THR A 668 -13.74 14.62 -6.92
C THR A 668 -15.17 15.05 -6.55
N GLY A 669 -16.12 14.11 -6.57
CA GLY A 669 -17.55 14.36 -6.28
C GLY A 669 -18.32 15.03 -7.43
N TYR A 670 -17.87 14.85 -8.68
CA TYR A 670 -18.56 15.33 -9.87
C TYR A 670 -18.54 14.26 -10.96
N VAL A 671 -19.54 14.23 -11.83
CA VAL A 671 -19.71 13.30 -12.96
C VAL A 671 -20.10 14.04 -14.25
N LEU A 672 -20.10 13.34 -15.38
CA LEU A 672 -20.46 13.94 -16.68
C LEU A 672 -21.97 13.95 -16.93
N ASP A 673 -22.68 12.99 -16.35
CA ASP A 673 -24.12 12.87 -16.53
C ASP A 673 -24.83 13.89 -15.63
N ASN A 674 -25.71 14.70 -16.22
CA ASN A 674 -26.31 15.85 -15.55
C ASN A 674 -27.80 15.69 -15.31
N THR A 675 -28.23 14.45 -15.21
CA THR A 675 -29.64 14.08 -15.31
C THR A 675 -30.25 13.73 -13.95
N ASP A 676 -29.49 13.92 -12.87
CA ASP A 676 -29.96 13.75 -11.50
C ASP A 676 -30.98 14.83 -11.13
N CYS A 677 -32.11 14.40 -10.57
CA CYS A 677 -33.16 15.27 -10.08
C CYS A 677 -33.15 15.47 -8.55
N ASP A 678 -32.40 14.67 -7.79
CA ASP A 678 -32.10 14.89 -6.36
C ASP A 678 -30.71 14.36 -5.96
N ASP A 679 -29.70 15.21 -6.13
CA ASP A 679 -28.27 15.01 -5.80
C ASP A 679 -27.98 14.77 -4.30
N ASN A 680 -28.98 14.47 -3.47
CA ASN A 680 -28.80 14.07 -2.07
C ASN A 680 -29.29 12.64 -1.80
N ASP A 681 -29.87 11.96 -2.79
CA ASP A 681 -30.46 10.64 -2.66
C ASP A 681 -30.16 9.75 -3.87
N ALA A 682 -29.19 8.85 -3.69
CA ALA A 682 -28.72 7.90 -4.70
C ALA A 682 -29.78 6.92 -5.25
N LEU A 683 -31.01 6.97 -4.72
CA LEU A 683 -32.17 6.21 -5.21
C LEU A 683 -33.05 7.02 -6.18
N ILE A 684 -32.75 8.29 -6.42
CA ILE A 684 -33.51 9.21 -7.26
C ILE A 684 -32.62 9.67 -8.42
N ASN A 685 -32.60 8.88 -9.49
CA ASN A 685 -31.83 9.18 -10.70
C ASN A 685 -32.45 8.51 -11.93
N PRO A 686 -32.07 8.89 -13.15
CA PRO A 686 -32.69 8.38 -14.38
C PRO A 686 -32.64 6.87 -14.63
N ALA A 687 -31.75 6.15 -13.94
CA ALA A 687 -31.70 4.69 -14.00
C ALA A 687 -32.46 4.01 -12.86
N ALA A 688 -32.92 4.76 -11.87
CA ALA A 688 -33.73 4.25 -10.79
C ALA A 688 -35.04 3.66 -11.35
N THR A 689 -35.53 2.64 -10.67
CA THR A 689 -36.81 2.04 -10.99
C THR A 689 -37.86 2.70 -10.10
N GLU A 690 -38.95 3.17 -10.70
CA GLU A 690 -40.09 3.70 -9.96
C GLU A 690 -40.54 2.74 -8.85
N ILE A 691 -40.80 3.29 -7.68
CA ILE A 691 -41.43 2.60 -6.55
C ILE A 691 -42.54 3.49 -6.01
N CYS A 692 -43.62 2.91 -5.46
CA CYS A 692 -44.79 3.68 -4.99
C CYS A 692 -44.49 4.47 -3.70
N ASP A 693 -43.63 5.49 -3.76
CA ASP A 693 -43.23 6.35 -2.64
C ASP A 693 -43.66 7.82 -2.85
N GLY A 694 -44.22 8.15 -4.02
CA GLY A 694 -44.66 9.50 -4.36
C GLY A 694 -43.53 10.43 -4.82
N VAL A 695 -42.37 9.87 -5.12
CA VAL A 695 -41.20 10.53 -5.71
C VAL A 695 -41.11 10.12 -7.19
N ASP A 696 -40.60 11.01 -8.03
CA ASP A 696 -40.20 10.69 -9.40
C ASP A 696 -38.79 10.08 -9.31
N ASN A 697 -38.71 8.78 -9.03
CA ASN A 697 -37.41 8.14 -8.77
C ASN A 697 -36.54 8.15 -10.03
N ASN A 698 -37.14 7.96 -11.21
CA ASN A 698 -36.44 7.84 -12.47
C ASN A 698 -36.26 9.17 -13.24
N CYS A 699 -36.58 10.30 -12.60
CA CYS A 699 -36.42 11.64 -13.15
C CYS A 699 -37.05 11.85 -14.54
N ASP A 700 -38.08 11.09 -14.92
CA ASP A 700 -38.72 11.18 -16.24
C ASP A 700 -39.84 12.24 -16.30
N GLY A 701 -40.15 12.85 -15.15
CA GLY A 701 -41.17 13.88 -14.97
C GLY A 701 -42.56 13.34 -14.62
N ASN A 702 -42.71 12.03 -14.45
CA ASN A 702 -43.91 11.39 -13.93
C ASN A 702 -43.62 10.83 -12.52
N ILE A 703 -44.68 10.64 -11.72
CA ILE A 703 -44.54 10.12 -10.36
C ILE A 703 -45.25 8.76 -10.34
N ASP A 704 -44.53 7.73 -9.90
CA ASP A 704 -45.00 6.36 -9.69
C ASP A 704 -45.62 5.70 -10.95
N GLU A 705 -45.13 5.97 -12.16
CA GLU A 705 -45.72 5.41 -13.37
C GLU A 705 -45.33 3.95 -13.61
N GLY A 706 -46.30 3.16 -14.08
CA GLY A 706 -46.06 1.74 -14.41
C GLY A 706 -45.92 0.80 -13.21
N VAL A 707 -45.86 1.33 -11.99
CA VAL A 707 -45.88 0.54 -10.75
C VAL A 707 -47.27 0.47 -10.12
N THR A 708 -47.68 -0.74 -9.72
CA THR A 708 -48.91 -0.95 -8.97
C THR A 708 -48.71 -2.05 -7.94
N ILE A 709 -49.18 -1.79 -6.72
CA ILE A 709 -49.24 -2.77 -5.65
C ILE A 709 -50.62 -3.43 -5.69
N THR A 710 -50.66 -4.76 -5.60
CA THR A 710 -51.93 -5.49 -5.51
C THR A 710 -52.39 -5.51 -4.06
N TYR A 711 -53.54 -4.89 -3.80
CA TYR A 711 -54.21 -4.91 -2.50
C TYR A 711 -55.42 -5.84 -2.55
N TYR A 712 -55.76 -6.43 -1.41
CA TYR A 712 -56.80 -7.43 -1.18
C TYR A 712 -57.88 -6.81 -0.30
N ARG A 713 -59.16 -7.02 -0.64
CA ARG A 713 -60.26 -6.38 0.09
C ARG A 713 -60.29 -6.91 1.53
N ASP A 714 -60.30 -6.01 2.49
CA ASP A 714 -60.42 -6.27 3.92
C ASP A 714 -61.76 -5.68 4.37
N LEU A 715 -62.77 -6.53 4.48
CA LEU A 715 -64.15 -6.11 4.69
C LEU A 715 -64.48 -5.89 6.18
N ASP A 716 -63.84 -6.60 7.09
CA ASP A 716 -64.04 -6.49 8.54
C ASP A 716 -62.97 -5.65 9.26
N ALA A 717 -61.96 -5.19 8.52
CA ALA A 717 -60.91 -4.26 8.93
C ALA A 717 -59.91 -4.84 9.95
N ASP A 718 -59.58 -6.13 9.84
CA ASP A 718 -58.61 -6.80 10.71
C ASP A 718 -57.16 -6.77 10.21
N GLY A 719 -56.94 -6.26 8.99
CA GLY A 719 -55.62 -6.16 8.37
C GLY A 719 -55.26 -7.30 7.42
N PHE A 720 -56.10 -8.32 7.31
CA PHE A 720 -55.96 -9.44 6.39
C PHE A 720 -57.03 -9.35 5.30
N GLY A 721 -56.64 -9.52 4.05
CA GLY A 721 -57.52 -9.33 2.91
C GLY A 721 -57.89 -10.62 2.21
N ASN A 722 -59.06 -10.62 1.57
CA ASN A 722 -59.56 -11.74 0.81
C ASN A 722 -58.75 -11.97 -0.50
N PRO A 723 -58.10 -13.12 -0.68
CA PRO A 723 -57.29 -13.41 -1.88
C PRO A 723 -58.12 -13.48 -3.17
N GLY A 724 -59.45 -13.66 -3.05
CA GLY A 724 -60.39 -13.69 -4.17
C GLY A 724 -60.86 -12.32 -4.66
N VAL A 725 -60.53 -11.22 -3.95
CA VAL A 725 -61.01 -9.86 -4.27
C VAL A 725 -59.85 -8.88 -4.21
N THR A 726 -59.32 -8.49 -5.37
CA THR A 726 -58.13 -7.63 -5.48
C THR A 726 -58.38 -6.31 -6.20
N THR A 727 -57.50 -5.34 -5.94
CA THR A 727 -57.35 -4.08 -6.68
C THR A 727 -55.87 -3.75 -6.83
N GLN A 728 -55.51 -2.89 -7.78
CA GLN A 728 -54.14 -2.43 -8.02
C GLN A 728 -54.04 -0.91 -7.85
N ALA A 729 -53.14 -0.44 -7.00
CA ALA A 729 -52.91 0.98 -6.71
C ALA A 729 -51.52 1.19 -6.08
N CYS A 730 -51.04 2.42 -5.93
CA CYS A 730 -49.81 2.69 -5.17
C CYS A 730 -50.06 2.84 -3.67
N THR A 731 -51.14 3.52 -3.29
CA THR A 731 -51.59 3.60 -1.89
C THR A 731 -52.77 2.65 -1.65
N PRO A 732 -52.91 2.08 -0.44
CA PRO A 732 -53.99 1.16 -0.12
C PRO A 732 -55.34 1.83 -0.35
N PRO A 733 -56.14 1.35 -1.31
CA PRO A 733 -57.49 1.88 -1.50
C PRO A 733 -58.33 1.58 -0.25
N SER A 734 -59.24 2.50 0.08
CA SER A 734 -60.09 2.33 1.27
C SER A 734 -60.81 0.96 1.24
N GLY A 735 -60.60 0.17 2.29
CA GLY A 735 -61.14 -1.20 2.43
C GLY A 735 -60.29 -2.29 1.77
N PHE A 736 -59.01 -2.04 1.49
CA PHE A 736 -58.08 -3.03 0.98
C PHE A 736 -56.73 -2.97 1.71
N VAL A 737 -56.09 -4.11 1.91
CA VAL A 737 -54.81 -4.33 2.61
C VAL A 737 -53.86 -5.19 1.78
N LEU A 738 -52.59 -5.28 2.18
CA LEU A 738 -51.55 -6.01 1.43
C LEU A 738 -51.57 -7.52 1.67
N ASP A 739 -51.94 -7.91 2.89
CA ASP A 739 -51.97 -9.31 3.29
C ASP A 739 -53.19 -10.00 2.66
N ASN A 740 -53.01 -11.20 2.11
CA ASN A 740 -54.04 -11.92 1.35
C ASN A 740 -54.49 -13.22 2.01
N THR A 741 -54.21 -13.37 3.30
CA THR A 741 -54.27 -14.67 3.94
C THR A 741 -55.57 -14.92 4.71
N ASP A 742 -56.47 -13.94 4.77
CA ASP A 742 -57.72 -13.96 5.53
C ASP A 742 -58.57 -15.23 5.32
N CYS A 743 -58.99 -15.84 6.43
CA CYS A 743 -59.83 -17.03 6.44
C CYS A 743 -61.33 -16.77 6.56
N ASP A 744 -61.77 -15.62 7.08
CA ASP A 744 -63.17 -15.16 7.03
C ASP A 744 -63.26 -13.63 7.03
N ASP A 745 -63.33 -13.07 5.81
CA ASP A 745 -63.53 -11.65 5.45
C ASP A 745 -64.86 -11.03 5.96
N ASN A 746 -65.43 -11.54 7.05
CA ASN A 746 -66.59 -11.00 7.75
C ASN A 746 -66.45 -11.05 9.29
N ASP A 747 -65.40 -11.66 9.83
CA ASP A 747 -65.14 -11.78 11.26
C ASP A 747 -63.68 -11.37 11.58
N PRO A 748 -63.47 -10.18 12.18
CA PRO A 748 -62.13 -9.64 12.41
C PRO A 748 -61.34 -10.37 13.51
N LEU A 749 -61.89 -11.45 14.07
CA LEU A 749 -61.24 -12.33 15.03
C LEU A 749 -60.81 -13.67 14.41
N GLU A 750 -61.11 -13.93 13.13
CA GLU A 750 -60.72 -15.16 12.44
C GLU A 750 -59.70 -14.87 11.33
N PHE A 751 -58.45 -14.67 11.73
CA PHE A 751 -57.34 -14.45 10.80
C PHE A 751 -56.18 -15.45 10.97
N PRO A 752 -55.29 -15.57 9.98
CA PRO A 752 -54.14 -16.47 10.04
C PRO A 752 -53.18 -16.12 11.16
N GLY A 753 -52.93 -17.10 12.03
CA GLY A 753 -52.08 -16.91 13.20
C GLY A 753 -52.84 -16.44 14.44
N GLN A 754 -54.17 -16.32 14.39
CA GLN A 754 -54.99 -16.06 15.56
C GLN A 754 -54.76 -17.12 16.64
N LEU A 755 -54.48 -16.63 17.85
CA LEU A 755 -54.27 -17.44 19.03
C LEU A 755 -55.56 -17.52 19.85
N TRP A 756 -56.01 -18.73 20.11
CA TRP A 756 -57.22 -19.03 20.84
C TRP A 756 -56.86 -19.65 22.19
N TYR A 757 -57.40 -19.13 23.29
CA TYR A 757 -57.19 -19.60 24.65
C TYR A 757 -58.43 -20.36 25.14
N LYS A 758 -58.23 -21.50 25.79
CA LYS A 758 -59.31 -22.31 26.33
C LYS A 758 -59.87 -21.63 27.58
N ASP A 759 -61.17 -21.49 27.63
CA ASP A 759 -61.94 -20.97 28.76
C ASP A 759 -63.18 -21.88 28.83
N ALA A 760 -63.07 -22.93 29.66
CA ALA A 760 -63.99 -24.05 29.61
C ALA A 760 -65.24 -23.85 30.46
N ASP A 761 -65.18 -23.03 31.51
CA ASP A 761 -66.29 -22.70 32.39
C ASP A 761 -66.91 -21.31 32.13
N ASP A 762 -66.39 -20.57 31.14
CA ASP A 762 -66.84 -19.24 30.70
C ASP A 762 -66.73 -18.16 31.81
N ASP A 763 -65.77 -18.29 32.74
CA ASP A 763 -65.51 -17.28 33.78
C ASP A 763 -64.62 -16.11 33.28
N GLY A 764 -64.03 -16.28 32.10
CA GLY A 764 -63.20 -15.30 31.42
C GLY A 764 -61.72 -15.39 31.78
N TYR A 765 -61.28 -16.38 32.54
CA TYR A 765 -59.88 -16.69 32.76
C TYR A 765 -59.52 -17.98 31.99
N SER A 766 -58.21 -18.25 31.86
CA SER A 766 -57.71 -19.43 31.16
C SER A 766 -56.56 -20.03 31.94
N ASP A 767 -56.47 -21.35 31.97
CA ASP A 767 -55.34 -22.10 32.51
C ASP A 767 -54.04 -21.97 31.66
N GLY A 768 -54.13 -21.27 30.53
CA GLY A 768 -53.02 -21.04 29.60
C GLY A 768 -52.98 -22.04 28.44
N VAL A 769 -53.90 -23.01 28.37
CA VAL A 769 -54.05 -23.90 27.22
C VAL A 769 -54.53 -23.09 26.01
N ASN A 770 -53.71 -23.01 24.98
CA ASN A 770 -54.03 -22.29 23.75
C ASN A 770 -53.80 -23.13 22.49
N THR A 771 -54.39 -22.70 21.39
CA THR A 771 -54.18 -23.25 20.05
C THR A 771 -54.16 -22.14 19.01
N THR A 772 -53.27 -22.26 18.02
CA THR A 772 -53.18 -21.31 16.90
C THR A 772 -53.85 -21.93 15.69
N GLN A 773 -54.95 -21.33 15.24
CA GLN A 773 -55.61 -21.71 14.01
C GLN A 773 -56.48 -20.56 13.52
N CYS A 774 -56.76 -20.55 12.22
CA CYS A 774 -57.50 -19.48 11.58
C CYS A 774 -58.92 -19.32 12.16
N ASN A 775 -59.71 -20.39 12.12
CA ASN A 775 -61.10 -20.36 12.57
C ASN A 775 -61.21 -20.72 14.06
N ARG A 776 -62.21 -20.17 14.76
CA ARG A 776 -62.40 -20.37 16.19
C ARG A 776 -62.68 -21.83 16.59
N PRO A 777 -61.86 -22.46 17.45
CA PRO A 777 -62.19 -23.72 18.08
C PRO A 777 -63.27 -23.55 19.17
N ALA A 778 -64.12 -24.57 19.35
CA ALA A 778 -65.20 -24.52 20.36
C ALA A 778 -64.66 -24.54 21.79
N GLY A 779 -65.17 -23.65 22.66
CA GLY A 779 -64.68 -23.48 24.04
C GLY A 779 -63.38 -22.69 24.16
N TYR A 780 -63.00 -21.98 23.09
CA TYR A 780 -61.86 -21.08 23.08
C TYR A 780 -62.29 -19.66 22.78
N LYS A 781 -61.55 -18.71 23.34
CA LYS A 781 -61.74 -17.27 23.25
C LYS A 781 -60.45 -16.61 22.79
N VAL A 782 -60.55 -15.41 22.21
CA VAL A 782 -59.35 -14.57 22.01
C VAL A 782 -58.99 -13.85 23.31
N VAL A 783 -57.78 -13.28 23.39
CA VAL A 783 -57.36 -12.47 24.55
C VAL A 783 -58.34 -11.36 24.89
N ALA A 784 -58.94 -10.72 23.87
CA ALA A 784 -59.92 -9.64 24.08
C ALA A 784 -61.25 -10.11 24.67
N GLU A 785 -61.54 -11.41 24.61
CA GLU A 785 -62.72 -12.04 25.18
C GLU A 785 -62.45 -12.59 26.60
N LEU A 786 -61.20 -12.53 27.07
CA LEU A 786 -60.77 -13.00 28.38
C LEU A 786 -60.34 -11.83 29.28
N THR A 787 -60.59 -11.99 30.57
CA THR A 787 -60.02 -11.17 31.65
C THR A 787 -58.54 -11.49 31.86
N ALA A 788 -58.13 -12.77 31.76
CA ALA A 788 -56.72 -13.16 31.73
C ALA A 788 -56.49 -14.44 30.90
N ILE A 789 -55.31 -14.52 30.27
CA ILE A 789 -54.94 -15.62 29.36
C ILE A 789 -54.20 -16.77 30.03
N THR A 790 -53.87 -16.62 31.32
CA THR A 790 -53.17 -17.59 32.16
C THR A 790 -53.53 -17.30 33.61
N GLY A 791 -53.41 -18.31 34.47
CA GLY A 791 -53.43 -18.13 35.92
C GLY A 791 -54.70 -18.61 36.59
N ASP A 792 -55.71 -18.99 35.82
CA ASP A 792 -56.81 -19.80 36.33
C ASP A 792 -56.22 -21.08 36.95
N CYS A 793 -56.48 -21.28 38.24
CA CYS A 793 -55.99 -22.44 38.96
C CYS A 793 -56.92 -23.65 38.85
N ASP A 794 -58.15 -23.48 38.34
CA ASP A 794 -59.10 -24.56 38.03
C ASP A 794 -60.11 -24.12 36.94
N ASP A 795 -59.75 -24.36 35.66
CA ASP A 795 -60.50 -24.01 34.42
C ASP A 795 -61.91 -24.67 34.30
N ASP A 796 -62.32 -25.44 35.32
CA ASP A 796 -63.65 -26.05 35.45
C ASP A 796 -64.46 -25.45 36.65
N GLU A 797 -63.90 -24.51 37.45
CA GLU A 797 -64.53 -23.85 38.63
C GLU A 797 -64.54 -22.29 38.55
N PRO A 798 -65.72 -21.66 38.35
CA PRO A 798 -65.82 -20.22 38.04
C PRO A 798 -65.45 -19.21 39.14
N ASN A 799 -64.97 -19.66 40.31
CA ASN A 799 -64.59 -18.80 41.44
C ASN A 799 -63.11 -18.95 41.82
N ALA A 800 -62.32 -19.66 41.01
CA ALA A 800 -60.92 -19.95 41.25
C ALA A 800 -60.07 -19.26 40.19
N PHE A 801 -59.98 -17.93 40.25
CA PHE A 801 -59.25 -17.14 39.27
C PHE A 801 -58.41 -16.01 39.91
N PRO A 802 -57.29 -15.60 39.29
CA PRO A 802 -56.40 -14.57 39.79
C PRO A 802 -57.10 -13.28 40.18
N GLY A 803 -56.98 -12.92 41.46
CA GLY A 803 -57.53 -11.69 42.00
C GLY A 803 -59.02 -11.73 42.34
N ASN A 804 -59.68 -12.89 42.26
CA ASN A 804 -60.98 -13.06 42.91
C ASN A 804 -60.80 -12.85 44.42
N PRO A 805 -61.57 -11.99 45.11
CA PRO A 805 -61.33 -11.74 46.53
C PRO A 805 -61.48 -13.00 47.36
N GLU A 806 -60.47 -13.30 48.19
CA GLU A 806 -60.57 -14.35 49.20
C GLU A 806 -61.81 -14.13 50.06
N VAL A 807 -62.58 -15.20 50.23
CA VAL A 807 -63.65 -15.28 51.20
C VAL A 807 -63.29 -16.39 52.17
N CYS A 808 -63.58 -16.20 53.46
CA CYS A 808 -63.12 -17.12 54.52
C CYS A 808 -63.87 -18.47 54.47
N ASP A 809 -63.60 -19.27 53.44
CA ASP A 809 -64.36 -20.45 53.02
C ASP A 809 -63.50 -21.69 52.72
N GLY A 810 -62.16 -21.52 52.66
CA GLY A 810 -61.21 -22.62 52.49
C GLY A 810 -60.87 -23.01 51.05
N ILE A 811 -61.28 -22.21 50.06
CA ILE A 811 -60.83 -22.29 48.66
C ILE A 811 -59.77 -21.19 48.45
N ASP A 812 -58.74 -21.47 47.65
CA ASP A 812 -57.83 -20.45 47.14
C ASP A 812 -58.54 -19.73 45.98
N ASN A 813 -59.36 -18.74 46.30
CA ASN A 813 -60.20 -18.07 45.32
C ASN A 813 -59.37 -17.22 44.37
N ASN A 814 -58.29 -16.64 44.88
CA ASN A 814 -57.44 -15.71 44.16
C ASN A 814 -56.25 -16.38 43.45
N CYS A 815 -56.11 -17.70 43.56
CA CYS A 815 -55.06 -18.52 42.98
C CYS A 815 -53.63 -18.09 43.37
N ASP A 816 -53.41 -17.55 44.58
CA ASP A 816 -52.10 -17.10 45.05
C ASP A 816 -51.29 -18.20 45.76
N GLY A 817 -51.89 -19.38 45.92
CA GLY A 817 -51.30 -20.56 46.54
C GLY A 817 -51.44 -20.63 48.06
N ASN A 818 -52.15 -19.67 48.67
CA ASN A 818 -52.55 -19.70 50.08
C ASN A 818 -54.08 -19.88 50.19
N THR A 819 -54.61 -19.82 51.40
CA THR A 819 -56.05 -19.99 51.61
C THR A 819 -56.48 -19.02 52.71
N ASP A 820 -57.47 -18.18 52.44
CA ASP A 820 -58.02 -17.16 53.34
C ASP A 820 -57.01 -16.10 53.82
N GLU A 821 -55.93 -15.85 53.07
CA GLU A 821 -54.92 -14.84 53.35
C GLU A 821 -55.45 -13.42 53.13
N GLY A 822 -54.87 -12.44 53.84
CA GLY A 822 -55.35 -11.06 53.78
C GLY A 822 -56.70 -10.78 54.47
N LEU A 823 -57.39 -11.81 54.99
CA LEU A 823 -58.62 -11.66 55.78
C LEU A 823 -58.40 -11.54 57.31
N LEU A 824 -57.13 -11.48 57.73
CA LEU A 824 -56.69 -11.26 59.12
C LEU A 824 -56.04 -9.87 59.26
N ASN A 825 -56.63 -8.99 60.08
CA ASN A 825 -56.13 -7.64 60.32
C ASN A 825 -55.16 -7.58 61.50
N MET A 826 -54.09 -6.78 61.35
CA MET A 826 -53.18 -6.40 62.43
C MET A 826 -53.72 -5.18 63.19
N TYR A 827 -53.60 -5.18 64.51
CA TYR A 827 -53.99 -4.08 65.38
C TYR A 827 -52.87 -3.78 66.39
N PHE A 828 -52.55 -2.49 66.58
CA PHE A 828 -51.43 -1.91 67.35
C PHE A 828 -51.93 -1.06 68.51
N ARG A 829 -51.23 -1.03 69.64
CA ARG A 829 -51.73 -0.36 70.85
C ARG A 829 -51.57 1.17 70.75
N ASP A 830 -52.63 1.91 71.04
CA ASP A 830 -52.66 3.39 71.10
C ASP A 830 -52.80 3.81 72.58
N PHE A 831 -51.78 4.49 73.13
CA PHE A 831 -51.72 4.81 74.56
C PHE A 831 -52.15 6.23 74.91
N ASP A 832 -51.76 7.24 74.14
CA ASP A 832 -52.12 8.64 74.39
C ASP A 832 -53.45 9.08 73.74
N ASN A 833 -54.04 8.22 72.90
CA ASN A 833 -55.33 8.35 72.21
C ASN A 833 -55.33 9.38 71.07
N ASP A 834 -54.20 9.57 70.39
CA ASP A 834 -54.11 10.37 69.17
C ASP A 834 -54.53 9.61 67.89
N THR A 835 -54.86 8.32 68.03
CA THR A 835 -55.30 7.35 67.00
C THR A 835 -54.21 6.65 66.19
N TYR A 836 -52.94 6.98 66.46
CA TYR A 836 -51.78 6.23 66.01
C TYR A 836 -51.33 5.29 67.13
N GLY A 837 -50.59 4.23 66.80
CA GLY A 837 -50.22 3.21 67.79
C GLY A 837 -48.79 2.74 67.66
N ASP A 838 -48.26 2.14 68.72
CA ASP A 838 -46.89 1.65 68.76
C ASP A 838 -46.71 0.39 67.88
N ALA A 839 -45.91 0.52 66.81
CA ALA A 839 -45.50 -0.57 65.91
C ALA A 839 -45.00 -1.83 66.62
N ASN A 840 -44.43 -1.70 67.82
CA ASN A 840 -43.81 -2.78 68.55
C ASN A 840 -44.81 -3.59 69.41
N VAL A 841 -46.09 -3.17 69.50
CA VAL A 841 -47.11 -3.81 70.35
C VAL A 841 -48.38 -4.15 69.55
N PHE A 842 -48.45 -5.35 68.93
CA PHE A 842 -49.55 -5.73 68.00
C PHE A 842 -50.17 -7.15 68.18
N VAL A 843 -51.35 -7.38 67.55
CA VAL A 843 -52.08 -8.66 67.44
C VAL A 843 -52.77 -8.85 66.07
N GLN A 844 -53.01 -10.10 65.60
CA GLN A 844 -53.74 -10.43 64.34
C GLN A 844 -55.12 -11.07 64.59
N ALA A 845 -56.19 -10.54 63.97
CA ALA A 845 -57.56 -11.07 64.05
C ALA A 845 -58.46 -10.53 62.92
N CYS A 846 -59.59 -11.19 62.63
CA CYS A 846 -60.57 -10.71 61.64
C CYS A 846 -61.31 -9.40 62.04
N SER A 847 -61.17 -8.89 63.28
CA SER A 847 -61.83 -7.64 63.72
C SER A 847 -61.12 -6.97 64.93
N GLN A 848 -61.24 -5.63 65.07
CA GLN A 848 -60.45 -4.76 65.98
C GLN A 848 -60.67 -5.02 67.47
N PRO A 849 -59.61 -5.36 68.23
CA PRO A 849 -59.63 -5.42 69.69
C PRO A 849 -59.69 -4.02 70.33
N ALA A 850 -60.31 -3.89 71.51
CA ALA A 850 -60.39 -2.61 72.22
C ALA A 850 -59.02 -2.15 72.76
N GLY A 851 -58.69 -0.85 72.57
CA GLY A 851 -57.39 -0.26 72.96
C GLY A 851 -56.26 -0.50 71.96
N TYR A 852 -56.60 -0.98 70.76
CA TYR A 852 -55.68 -1.11 69.63
C TYR A 852 -56.31 -0.42 68.41
N VAL A 853 -55.50 0.22 67.59
CA VAL A 853 -55.82 0.85 66.30
C VAL A 853 -55.13 0.11 65.16
N VAL A 854 -55.48 0.38 63.91
CA VAL A 854 -54.83 -0.28 62.76
C VAL A 854 -53.52 0.43 62.40
N ASP A 855 -53.43 1.71 62.72
CA ASP A 855 -52.28 2.54 62.42
C ASP A 855 -51.17 2.30 63.45
N ASN A 856 -49.94 2.14 62.99
CA ASN A 856 -48.81 1.71 63.80
C ASN A 856 -47.63 2.69 63.76
N THR A 857 -47.89 3.91 63.30
CA THR A 857 -46.84 4.79 62.81
C THR A 857 -46.43 5.88 63.80
N ASP A 858 -46.93 5.82 65.03
CA ASP A 858 -46.61 6.76 66.09
C ASP A 858 -45.12 6.72 66.47
N CYS A 859 -44.44 7.87 66.42
CA CYS A 859 -43.04 7.98 66.83
C CYS A 859 -42.83 8.25 68.33
N ASP A 860 -43.85 8.75 69.04
CA ASP A 860 -43.88 8.83 70.50
C ASP A 860 -45.32 8.70 71.04
N ASP A 861 -45.73 7.46 71.33
CA ASP A 861 -47.04 7.02 71.88
C ASP A 861 -47.39 7.62 73.28
N ASN A 862 -46.66 8.65 73.72
CA ASN A 862 -46.96 9.47 74.90
C ASN A 862 -47.13 10.96 74.60
N GLU A 863 -46.84 11.44 73.39
CA GLU A 863 -46.98 12.84 72.98
C GLU A 863 -47.97 12.99 71.81
N PRO A 864 -49.20 13.50 72.06
CA PRO A 864 -50.28 13.51 71.06
C PRO A 864 -50.07 14.39 69.83
N ASN A 865 -48.93 15.06 69.70
CA ASN A 865 -48.57 15.92 68.57
C ASN A 865 -47.36 15.39 67.79
N ALA A 866 -46.88 14.18 68.11
CA ALA A 866 -45.76 13.52 67.45
C ALA A 866 -46.27 12.30 66.68
N PHE A 867 -46.97 12.55 65.57
CA PHE A 867 -47.52 11.50 64.71
C PHE A 867 -47.33 11.82 63.23
N PRO A 868 -47.21 10.81 62.36
CA PRO A 868 -46.83 11.03 60.97
C PRO A 868 -47.74 11.97 60.19
N GLY A 869 -47.11 12.97 59.58
CA GLY A 869 -47.79 13.97 58.76
C GLY A 869 -48.45 15.10 59.54
N ASN A 870 -48.26 15.18 60.86
CA ASN A 870 -48.56 16.41 61.60
C ASN A 870 -47.59 17.52 61.16
N PRO A 871 -48.02 18.72 60.72
CA PRO A 871 -47.08 19.74 60.22
C PRO A 871 -46.07 20.20 61.28
N GLU A 872 -44.79 20.30 60.89
CA GLU A 872 -43.72 20.83 61.74
C GLU A 872 -44.00 22.25 62.22
N VAL A 873 -43.66 22.50 63.48
CA VAL A 873 -43.73 23.82 64.11
C VAL A 873 -42.44 24.01 64.89
N CYS A 874 -41.74 25.14 64.73
CA CYS A 874 -40.43 25.33 65.36
C CYS A 874 -40.47 25.36 66.90
N ASP A 875 -40.49 24.18 67.52
CA ASP A 875 -40.64 23.95 68.95
C ASP A 875 -39.65 22.90 69.50
N GLY A 876 -38.88 22.26 68.61
CA GLY A 876 -37.83 21.29 68.96
C GLY A 876 -38.33 19.86 69.12
N ILE A 877 -39.54 19.55 68.65
CA ILE A 877 -40.12 18.21 68.58
C ILE A 877 -40.24 17.83 67.10
N ASP A 878 -39.90 16.59 66.75
CA ASP A 878 -40.22 16.01 65.44
C ASP A 878 -41.73 15.69 65.43
N ASN A 879 -42.54 16.64 64.97
CA ASN A 879 -44.00 16.52 65.04
C ASN A 879 -44.53 15.54 64.00
N ASN A 880 -43.87 15.50 62.84
CA ASN A 880 -44.29 14.74 61.66
C ASN A 880 -43.67 13.35 61.59
N CYS A 881 -42.84 12.98 62.57
CA CYS A 881 -42.17 11.70 62.71
C CYS A 881 -41.28 11.30 61.52
N ASP A 882 -40.71 12.28 60.79
CA ASP A 882 -39.85 12.01 59.64
C ASP A 882 -38.37 11.80 60.01
N GLY A 883 -38.04 11.96 61.30
CA GLY A 883 -36.71 11.77 61.86
C GLY A 883 -35.84 13.02 61.84
N ASN A 884 -36.35 14.15 61.35
CA ASN A 884 -35.75 15.48 61.47
C ASN A 884 -36.60 16.34 62.42
N THR A 885 -36.01 17.41 62.95
CA THR A 885 -36.70 18.26 63.91
C THR A 885 -36.74 19.67 63.35
N ASP A 886 -37.94 20.24 63.24
CA ASP A 886 -38.24 21.59 62.76
C ASP A 886 -37.76 21.88 61.32
N GLU A 887 -37.75 20.89 60.42
CA GLU A 887 -37.36 21.08 59.02
C GLU A 887 -38.41 21.85 58.21
N GLY A 888 -37.93 22.66 57.26
CA GLY A 888 -38.79 23.46 56.40
C GLY A 888 -39.47 24.66 57.08
N VAL A 889 -39.25 24.89 58.39
CA VAL A 889 -39.80 26.03 59.14
C VAL A 889 -38.74 27.01 59.67
N MET A 890 -37.44 26.74 59.46
CA MET A 890 -36.34 27.67 59.78
C MET A 890 -36.12 28.72 58.68
N THR A 891 -35.70 29.94 59.06
CA THR A 891 -35.34 31.03 58.14
C THR A 891 -33.83 31.28 58.18
N THR A 892 -33.20 31.44 57.02
CA THR A 892 -31.77 31.77 56.92
C THR A 892 -31.52 33.23 57.26
N TYR A 893 -30.58 33.50 58.17
CA TYR A 893 -30.08 34.83 58.51
C TYR A 893 -28.57 34.92 58.22
N TYR A 894 -28.07 36.12 57.97
CA TYR A 894 -26.72 36.44 57.50
C TYR A 894 -26.00 37.29 58.52
N ARG A 895 -24.73 37.03 58.81
CA ARG A 895 -24.01 37.70 59.91
C ARG A 895 -23.79 39.17 59.56
N ASP A 896 -24.09 40.06 60.51
CA ASP A 896 -23.88 41.52 60.46
C ASP A 896 -22.96 41.86 61.66
N ILE A 897 -21.66 42.03 61.40
CA ILE A 897 -20.65 42.26 62.44
C ILE A 897 -20.57 43.72 62.88
N ASP A 898 -20.81 44.67 61.98
CA ASP A 898 -20.65 46.09 62.26
C ASP A 898 -21.97 46.82 62.63
N ASP A 899 -23.07 46.07 62.68
CA ASP A 899 -24.42 46.46 63.09
C ASP A 899 -25.04 47.54 62.17
N ASP A 900 -24.75 47.53 60.87
CA ASP A 900 -25.31 48.48 59.91
C ASP A 900 -26.67 48.07 59.29
N GLY A 901 -27.04 46.80 59.45
CA GLY A 901 -28.30 46.22 59.01
C GLY A 901 -28.22 45.35 57.75
N TYR A 902 -27.06 45.25 57.12
CA TYR A 902 -26.76 44.33 56.02
C TYR A 902 -25.79 43.25 56.53
N GLY A 903 -25.83 42.04 55.95
CA GLY A 903 -25.02 40.92 56.42
C GLY A 903 -24.27 40.20 55.30
N ASP A 904 -23.20 39.50 55.67
CA ASP A 904 -22.33 38.73 54.77
C ASP A 904 -23.05 37.48 54.23
N ALA A 905 -23.32 37.46 52.91
CA ALA A 905 -23.87 36.32 52.19
C ALA A 905 -23.09 35.00 52.42
N ALA A 906 -21.79 35.07 52.67
CA ALA A 906 -20.95 33.89 52.88
C ALA A 906 -21.09 33.30 54.30
N VAL A 907 -21.70 34.02 55.25
CA VAL A 907 -21.82 33.57 56.65
C VAL A 907 -23.29 33.54 57.07
N THR A 908 -23.92 32.39 56.85
CA THR A 908 -25.35 32.18 57.13
C THR A 908 -25.60 31.29 58.36
N MET A 909 -26.79 31.44 58.95
CA MET A 909 -27.33 30.58 60.00
C MET A 909 -28.85 30.45 59.87
N ASP A 910 -29.35 29.22 59.78
CA ASP A 910 -30.77 28.94 59.83
C ASP A 910 -31.28 28.98 61.28
N ALA A 911 -32.32 29.76 61.52
CA ALA A 911 -32.96 29.89 62.82
C ALA A 911 -34.42 30.31 62.67
N CYS A 912 -35.23 30.11 63.71
CA CYS A 912 -36.66 30.47 63.67
C CYS A 912 -36.91 31.95 63.98
N SER A 913 -35.88 32.70 64.36
CA SER A 913 -35.89 34.15 64.58
C SER A 913 -34.45 34.68 64.50
N PRO A 914 -34.21 35.96 64.14
CA PRO A 914 -32.87 36.45 63.85
C PRO A 914 -31.92 36.25 65.03
N PRO A 915 -30.85 35.46 64.87
CA PRO A 915 -29.78 35.35 65.86
C PRO A 915 -29.11 36.71 66.12
N SER A 916 -28.57 36.93 67.32
CA SER A 916 -27.86 38.18 67.63
C SER A 916 -26.63 38.34 66.73
N GLY A 917 -26.51 39.48 66.05
CA GLY A 917 -25.45 39.75 65.07
C GLY A 917 -25.70 39.09 63.71
N PHE A 918 -26.95 38.74 63.40
CA PHE A 918 -27.38 38.28 62.09
C PHE A 918 -28.67 39.01 61.65
N VAL A 919 -28.75 39.38 60.38
CA VAL A 919 -29.85 40.07 59.73
C VAL A 919 -30.40 39.24 58.57
N LEU A 920 -31.49 39.70 57.96
CA LEU A 920 -32.14 38.98 56.85
C LEU A 920 -31.59 39.36 55.48
N ASP A 921 -30.95 40.53 55.39
CA ASP A 921 -30.45 41.10 54.15
C ASP A 921 -28.99 40.68 53.98
N ASP A 922 -28.66 40.02 52.88
CA ASP A 922 -27.36 39.37 52.64
C ASP A 922 -26.43 40.15 51.71
N THR A 923 -26.72 41.43 51.54
CA THR A 923 -26.14 42.22 50.46
C THR A 923 -24.92 43.05 50.87
N ASP A 924 -24.36 42.82 52.07
CA ASP A 924 -23.16 43.52 52.53
C ASP A 924 -21.89 43.01 51.83
N CYS A 925 -21.11 43.92 51.25
CA CYS A 925 -19.85 43.61 50.59
C CYS A 925 -18.61 43.78 51.49
N ASP A 926 -18.71 44.43 52.65
CA ASP A 926 -17.67 44.45 53.68
C ASP A 926 -18.27 44.54 55.09
N ASP A 927 -18.64 43.36 55.64
CA ASP A 927 -19.20 43.09 56.98
C ASP A 927 -18.34 43.60 58.16
N LEU A 928 -17.29 44.39 57.93
CA LEU A 928 -16.45 45.02 58.94
C LEU A 928 -16.48 46.56 58.92
N ASP A 929 -17.10 47.19 57.92
CA ASP A 929 -17.22 48.65 57.79
C ASP A 929 -18.64 49.13 57.43
N ALA A 930 -19.35 49.65 58.45
CA ALA A 930 -20.72 50.16 58.36
C ALA A 930 -20.97 51.33 57.37
N ASN A 931 -19.96 51.76 56.61
CA ASN A 931 -20.08 52.73 55.52
C ASN A 931 -19.96 52.10 54.12
N VAL A 932 -19.82 50.76 54.05
CA VAL A 932 -19.68 49.98 52.83
C VAL A 932 -20.84 48.98 52.79
N ASN A 933 -21.99 49.42 52.30
CA ASN A 933 -23.21 48.62 52.21
C ASN A 933 -24.13 49.16 51.11
N PRO A 934 -25.10 48.37 50.61
CA PRO A 934 -26.01 48.78 49.52
C PRO A 934 -26.87 50.02 49.75
N GLY A 935 -26.95 50.49 51.00
CA GLY A 935 -27.62 51.75 51.36
C GLY A 935 -26.69 52.96 51.45
N ALA A 936 -25.38 52.75 51.35
CA ALA A 936 -24.38 53.80 51.42
C ALA A 936 -24.42 54.70 50.18
N THR A 937 -23.71 55.82 50.25
CA THR A 937 -23.59 56.74 49.11
C THR A 937 -22.14 56.76 48.68
N GLU A 938 -21.88 56.44 47.41
CA GLU A 938 -20.56 56.46 46.80
C GLU A 938 -19.74 57.72 47.08
N ILE A 939 -18.48 57.51 47.47
CA ILE A 939 -17.50 58.56 47.73
C ILE A 939 -16.24 58.20 46.94
N CYS A 940 -15.76 59.07 46.03
CA CYS A 940 -14.64 58.72 45.14
C CYS A 940 -13.30 58.48 45.89
N ASP A 941 -13.11 57.32 46.51
CA ASP A 941 -11.98 56.94 47.35
C ASP A 941 -11.36 55.58 47.01
N GLY A 942 -11.91 54.89 45.99
CA GLY A 942 -11.39 53.65 45.43
C GLY A 942 -11.89 52.38 46.10
N ILE A 943 -12.93 52.50 46.92
CA ILE A 943 -13.70 51.41 47.51
C ILE A 943 -15.11 51.49 46.90
N ASP A 944 -15.72 50.35 46.60
CA ASP A 944 -17.14 50.26 46.24
C ASP A 944 -17.95 50.41 47.54
N ASN A 945 -18.51 51.59 47.80
CA ASN A 945 -19.17 51.87 49.06
C ASN A 945 -20.61 51.36 49.07
N ASP A 946 -21.30 51.33 47.94
CA ASP A 946 -22.69 50.91 47.83
C ASP A 946 -22.87 49.48 47.30
N CYS A 947 -21.79 48.71 47.25
CA CYS A 947 -21.80 47.26 47.02
C CYS A 947 -22.52 46.85 45.73
N ASP A 948 -22.61 47.72 44.74
CA ASP A 948 -23.21 47.43 43.46
C ASP A 948 -22.24 46.68 42.51
N ASN A 949 -21.04 46.37 43.01
CA ASN A 949 -19.88 45.82 42.31
C ASN A 949 -19.24 46.78 41.30
N VAL A 950 -19.47 48.08 41.42
CA VAL A 950 -18.82 49.13 40.66
C VAL A 950 -18.08 50.06 41.62
N ILE A 951 -16.76 50.08 41.55
CA ILE A 951 -15.98 51.02 42.37
C ILE A 951 -16.12 52.43 41.79
N ASP A 952 -16.56 53.39 42.62
CA ASP A 952 -16.65 54.83 42.33
C ASP A 952 -17.62 55.21 41.17
N GLU A 953 -18.80 54.61 41.06
CA GLU A 953 -19.76 54.92 40.00
C GLU A 953 -20.52 56.25 40.22
N GLY A 954 -20.71 56.98 39.12
CA GLY A 954 -21.12 58.39 39.17
C GLY A 954 -19.94 59.40 39.28
N CYS A 955 -18.70 58.93 39.44
CA CYS A 955 -17.52 59.75 39.15
C CYS A 955 -17.39 59.88 37.61
N ALA A 956 -17.29 61.12 37.10
CA ALA A 956 -17.41 61.41 35.67
C ALA A 956 -16.29 60.75 34.83
N PRO A 957 -16.60 60.34 33.59
CA PRO A 957 -15.98 59.21 32.89
C PRO A 957 -14.90 59.74 31.91
N PRO A 958 -14.48 59.10 30.79
CA PRO A 958 -14.75 57.77 30.20
C PRO A 958 -13.44 57.20 29.52
N PRO A 959 -13.46 56.54 28.32
CA PRO A 959 -13.77 55.16 27.92
C PRO A 959 -12.60 54.54 27.04
N PRO A 960 -12.80 53.53 26.15
CA PRO A 960 -13.27 52.15 26.31
C PRO A 960 -12.42 51.12 25.50
N CYS A 961 -12.81 49.84 25.58
CA CYS A 961 -12.61 48.78 24.56
C CYS A 961 -11.13 48.39 24.29
N ASP A 962 -10.77 47.26 23.73
CA ASP A 962 -11.35 46.03 23.20
C ASP A 962 -10.13 45.07 23.10
N GLY A 963 -10.32 43.76 23.17
CA GLY A 963 -10.15 42.99 21.95
C GLY A 963 -8.90 42.09 21.96
N THR A 964 -9.15 40.81 21.64
CA THR A 964 -8.30 39.93 20.81
C THR A 964 -6.94 39.44 21.33
N SER A 965 -6.81 38.10 21.46
CA SER A 965 -5.86 37.31 20.65
C SER A 965 -6.05 35.80 20.82
N LEU A 966 -6.29 35.13 19.69
CA LEU A 966 -6.26 33.69 19.44
C LEU A 966 -4.79 33.24 19.25
N VAL A 967 -4.38 32.07 19.76
CA VAL A 967 -3.05 31.46 19.50
C VAL A 967 -3.25 30.09 18.85
N ILE A 968 -2.61 29.85 17.70
CA ILE A 968 -2.59 28.56 16.98
C ILE A 968 -1.23 27.89 17.21
N ASN A 969 -1.22 26.59 17.50
CA ASN A 969 0.01 25.80 17.63
C ASN A 969 0.03 24.60 16.68
N ASN A 970 1.02 24.57 15.76
CA ASN A 970 1.86 23.41 15.40
C ASN A 970 2.75 23.77 14.17
N ILE A 971 4.04 23.42 13.98
CA ILE A 971 5.17 22.90 14.76
C ILE A 971 6.43 23.64 14.22
N THR A 972 7.33 24.10 15.10
CA THR A 972 8.67 24.70 14.82
C THR A 972 8.82 25.93 13.89
N GLN A 973 8.71 27.10 14.55
CA GLN A 973 9.40 28.39 14.33
C GLN A 973 9.23 29.16 13.01
N ASN A 974 8.05 29.79 12.82
CA ASN A 974 7.91 31.25 12.92
C ASN A 974 6.44 31.63 12.99
N THR A 975 6.09 32.37 14.04
CA THR A 975 4.79 32.97 14.31
C THR A 975 4.48 34.01 13.24
N TYR A 976 3.40 33.84 12.48
CA TYR A 976 2.81 34.91 11.68
C TYR A 976 1.44 35.22 12.24
N ALA A 977 1.22 36.50 12.58
CA ALA A 977 -0.07 37.02 13.00
C ALA A 977 -0.85 37.47 11.75
N ALA A 978 -2.07 36.98 11.58
CA ALA A 978 -3.06 37.56 10.69
C ALA A 978 -4.18 38.14 11.56
N GLU A 979 -4.53 39.40 11.32
CA GLU A 979 -5.67 40.07 11.96
C GLU A 979 -6.93 39.70 11.17
N ILE A 980 -7.83 38.90 11.76
CA ILE A 980 -9.13 38.58 11.17
C ILE A 980 -10.20 39.38 11.93
N ASP A 981 -10.89 40.25 11.20
CA ASP A 981 -12.00 41.06 11.69
C ASP A 981 -13.28 40.19 11.69
N ILE A 982 -13.78 39.83 12.88
CA ILE A 982 -14.95 38.96 13.04
C ILE A 982 -16.21 39.81 12.95
N THR A 983 -16.90 39.77 11.80
CA THR A 983 -18.35 40.06 11.78
C THR A 983 -19.08 38.75 11.94
N SER A 984 -20.04 38.73 12.88
CA SER A 984 -20.85 37.59 13.34
C SER A 984 -21.19 36.61 12.19
N ASP A 985 -21.09 35.29 12.37
CA ASP A 985 -22.19 34.47 12.92
C ASP A 985 -21.69 33.07 13.36
N ALA A 986 -20.72 32.97 14.28
CA ALA A 986 -20.30 31.69 14.83
C ALA A 986 -21.24 31.23 15.96
N VAL A 987 -21.89 30.08 15.80
CA VAL A 987 -22.74 29.42 16.82
C VAL A 987 -21.86 28.50 17.66
N ALA A 988 -21.86 28.70 18.97
CA ALA A 988 -21.25 27.80 19.94
C ALA A 988 -22.20 26.62 20.21
N ASP A 989 -21.68 25.40 20.17
CA ASP A 989 -22.29 24.28 20.89
C ASP A 989 -21.52 24.02 22.17
N ASN A 990 -22.24 23.64 23.23
CA ASN A 990 -21.81 23.67 24.63
C ASN A 990 -20.78 22.58 24.95
N GLY A 991 -19.52 22.85 24.59
CA GLY A 991 -18.36 22.25 25.24
C GLY A 991 -17.43 21.50 24.31
N GLN A 992 -16.44 22.23 23.79
CA GLN A 992 -15.22 21.81 23.09
C GLN A 992 -15.35 21.61 21.56
N SER A 993 -14.62 22.47 20.83
CA SER A 993 -14.49 22.63 19.37
C SER A 993 -15.50 23.56 18.67
N ILE A 994 -14.99 24.64 18.03
CA ILE A 994 -15.72 25.54 17.13
C ILE A 994 -15.25 25.25 15.69
N LEU A 995 -16.17 25.00 14.77
CA LEU A 995 -15.91 24.73 13.35
C LEU A 995 -15.90 26.05 12.56
N PHE A 996 -14.86 26.30 11.75
CA PHE A 996 -14.80 27.46 10.83
C PHE A 996 -14.88 27.00 9.37
N ARG A 997 -15.68 27.68 8.53
CA ARG A 997 -15.64 27.58 7.05
C ARG A 997 -15.10 28.87 6.46
N ALA A 998 -14.03 28.79 5.68
CA ALA A 998 -13.45 29.94 4.98
C ALA A 998 -14.35 30.41 3.83
N GLY A 999 -14.72 31.70 3.85
CA GLY A 999 -15.29 32.41 2.70
C GLY A 999 -14.22 33.13 1.88
N ASN A 1000 -14.58 33.58 0.67
CA ASN A 1000 -13.69 34.27 -0.28
C ASN A 1000 -13.16 35.61 0.25
N THR A 1001 -12.09 35.59 1.06
CA THR A 1001 -10.99 36.58 1.15
C THR A 1001 -10.11 36.24 2.35
N ILE A 1002 -9.09 35.41 2.13
CA ILE A 1002 -7.93 35.33 3.02
C ILE A 1002 -6.71 35.55 2.12
N ASP A 1003 -6.07 36.71 2.25
CA ASP A 1003 -4.83 37.04 1.53
C ASP A 1003 -3.65 36.67 2.44
N LEU A 1004 -2.82 35.72 2.01
CA LEU A 1004 -1.57 35.34 2.68
C LEU A 1004 -0.38 35.81 1.84
N ASP A 1005 0.67 36.31 2.48
CA ASP A 1005 1.91 36.71 1.81
C ASP A 1005 2.64 35.48 1.21
N PRO A 1006 3.49 35.66 0.17
CA PRO A 1006 3.77 34.63 -0.82
C PRO A 1006 4.51 33.41 -0.24
N GLY A 1007 3.86 32.24 -0.34
CA GLY A 1007 4.47 30.95 0.04
C GLY A 1007 3.50 29.88 0.55
N PHE A 1008 2.20 30.19 0.73
CA PHE A 1008 1.18 29.19 1.05
C PHE A 1008 -0.13 29.51 0.31
N GLU A 1009 -0.65 28.54 -0.46
CA GLU A 1009 -2.02 28.53 -0.98
C GLU A 1009 -2.83 27.53 -0.13
N VAL A 1010 -3.94 27.96 0.45
CA VAL A 1010 -4.94 27.07 1.07
C VAL A 1010 -6.18 27.11 0.20
N VAL A 1011 -6.68 25.94 -0.21
CA VAL A 1011 -7.84 25.81 -1.10
C VAL A 1011 -9.10 26.25 -0.34
N ALA A 1012 -9.97 27.02 -1.00
CA ALA A 1012 -11.25 27.42 -0.42
C ALA A 1012 -12.09 26.18 -0.08
N GLY A 1013 -12.59 26.08 1.15
CA GLY A 1013 -13.44 24.98 1.62
C GLY A 1013 -12.77 23.92 2.50
N THR A 1014 -11.48 24.07 2.85
CA THR A 1014 -10.84 23.18 3.83
C THR A 1014 -11.26 23.55 5.26
N GLU A 1015 -11.85 22.59 6.00
CA GLU A 1015 -12.12 22.69 7.43
C GLU A 1015 -10.84 22.39 8.24
N PHE A 1016 -10.58 23.14 9.32
CA PHE A 1016 -9.45 22.90 10.21
C PHE A 1016 -9.85 23.09 11.69
N GLU A 1017 -9.25 22.32 12.58
CA GLU A 1017 -9.56 22.26 14.02
C GLU A 1017 -8.47 22.95 14.85
N ALA A 1018 -8.84 23.67 15.91
CA ALA A 1018 -7.90 24.39 16.80
C ALA A 1018 -8.25 24.22 18.29
N GLU A 1019 -7.27 23.84 19.12
CA GLU A 1019 -7.38 23.78 20.60
C GLU A 1019 -6.84 25.07 21.27
N ILE A 1020 -7.49 25.52 22.35
CA ILE A 1020 -7.13 26.73 23.11
C ILE A 1020 -6.22 26.39 24.30
N GLY A 1021 -5.02 26.99 24.36
CA GLY A 1021 -4.11 26.93 25.52
C GLY A 1021 -3.98 28.30 26.26
N PRO A 1022 -3.62 28.33 27.56
CA PRO A 1022 -3.59 29.55 28.37
C PRO A 1022 -2.34 30.44 28.17
N CYS A 1023 -2.54 31.76 28.35
CA CYS A 1023 -1.64 32.87 28.04
C CYS A 1023 -0.43 33.02 29.00
N ASP A 1024 0.71 33.48 28.47
CA ASP A 1024 1.79 34.08 29.27
C ASP A 1024 2.36 35.33 28.58
N ASP A 1025 2.80 36.29 29.38
CA ASP A 1025 2.84 37.73 29.09
C ASP A 1025 4.00 38.24 28.20
N GLY A 1026 3.65 39.14 27.28
CA GLY A 1026 4.57 39.70 26.31
C GLY A 1026 5.58 40.68 26.90
N SER A 1027 6.76 40.74 26.27
CA SER A 1027 7.37 42.02 25.94
C SER A 1027 8.43 41.82 24.86
N PHE A 1028 8.40 42.64 23.80
CA PHE A 1028 9.50 43.57 23.50
C PHE A 1028 9.15 44.46 22.29
N THR A 1029 9.35 45.76 22.50
CA THR A 1029 9.15 46.88 21.58
C THR A 1029 10.24 46.98 20.51
N ASP A 1030 9.84 47.27 19.27
CA ASP A 1030 10.63 47.90 18.20
C ASP A 1030 11.12 49.30 18.64
N PRO A 1031 12.34 49.74 18.31
CA PRO A 1031 12.45 50.70 17.21
C PRO A 1031 13.78 50.68 16.43
N THR A 1032 13.66 50.94 15.12
CA THR A 1032 14.57 51.70 14.22
C THR A 1032 15.29 50.95 13.09
N ASN A 1033 14.54 50.78 11.99
CA ASN A 1033 15.04 50.68 10.60
C ASN A 1033 15.99 51.87 10.26
N PRO A 1034 17.10 51.75 9.49
CA PRO A 1034 17.05 51.46 8.05
C PRO A 1034 18.23 50.62 7.48
N ILE A 1035 18.06 50.00 6.30
CA ILE A 1035 18.88 50.20 5.08
C ILE A 1035 18.65 49.06 4.06
N ASN A 1036 18.05 49.42 2.92
CA ASN A 1036 18.25 48.73 1.64
C ASN A 1036 19.71 48.93 1.21
N SER A 1037 20.53 47.90 1.40
CA SER A 1037 21.76 47.64 0.64
C SER A 1037 21.94 46.13 0.64
N ILE A 1038 22.49 45.55 -0.42
CA ILE A 1038 22.77 44.11 -0.50
C ILE A 1038 23.66 43.78 0.71
N ALA A 1039 23.06 43.33 1.80
CA ALA A 1039 23.78 43.14 3.04
C ALA A 1039 24.71 41.96 2.82
N ASP A 1040 26.00 42.19 3.02
CA ASP A 1040 27.00 41.14 3.11
C ASP A 1040 26.41 39.99 3.94
N PRO A 1041 26.32 38.75 3.43
CA PRO A 1041 25.67 37.65 4.12
C PRO A 1041 26.16 37.47 5.57
N ILE A 1042 27.41 37.85 5.85
CA ILE A 1042 28.00 37.85 7.18
C ILE A 1042 27.40 38.94 8.08
N GLU A 1043 27.11 40.11 7.53
CA GLU A 1043 26.47 41.23 8.22
C GLU A 1043 25.02 40.88 8.60
N ALA A 1044 24.28 40.27 7.66
CA ALA A 1044 22.93 39.77 7.89
C ALA A 1044 22.89 38.62 8.92
N LEU A 1045 23.82 37.66 8.83
CA LEU A 1045 23.92 36.55 9.79
C LEU A 1045 24.26 37.05 11.20
N SER A 1046 25.16 38.02 11.33
CA SER A 1046 25.52 38.61 12.62
C SER A 1046 24.37 39.39 13.24
N ALA A 1047 23.61 40.13 12.43
CA ALA A 1047 22.43 40.85 12.89
C ALA A 1047 21.33 39.90 13.38
N ALA A 1048 21.08 38.79 12.68
CA ALA A 1048 20.10 37.78 13.09
C ALA A 1048 20.45 37.12 14.43
N ILE A 1049 21.73 36.81 14.66
CA ILE A 1049 22.20 36.26 15.95
C ILE A 1049 22.07 37.31 17.07
N GLN A 1050 22.45 38.57 16.80
CA GLN A 1050 22.31 39.67 17.76
C GLN A 1050 20.85 39.96 18.13
N GLN A 1051 19.92 39.82 17.17
CA GLN A 1051 18.49 40.01 17.38
C GLN A 1051 17.90 38.87 18.21
N LYS A 1052 18.20 37.61 17.87
CA LYS A 1052 17.63 36.42 18.55
C LYS A 1052 18.21 36.20 19.96
N LEU A 1053 19.48 36.54 20.20
CA LEU A 1053 20.14 36.31 21.50
C LEU A 1053 20.27 37.56 22.38
N GLN A 1054 19.65 38.67 21.96
CA GLN A 1054 19.75 40.04 22.51
C GLN A 1054 21.18 40.61 22.52
N ALA A 1055 21.37 41.79 21.92
CA ALA A 1055 22.66 42.36 21.53
C ALA A 1055 23.71 42.62 22.64
N SER A 1056 23.39 42.34 23.91
CA SER A 1056 24.26 42.62 25.07
C SER A 1056 24.99 41.39 25.64
N ASN A 1057 24.72 40.17 25.14
CA ASN A 1057 25.18 38.93 25.74
C ASN A 1057 26.49 38.38 25.13
N GLU A 1058 27.27 37.65 25.94
CA GLU A 1058 28.32 36.75 25.44
C GLU A 1058 27.65 35.49 24.87
N VAL A 1059 27.98 35.15 23.63
CA VAL A 1059 27.44 33.98 22.93
C VAL A 1059 28.57 32.98 22.62
N GLN A 1060 28.26 31.70 22.70
CA GLN A 1060 29.09 30.62 22.20
C GLN A 1060 28.69 30.32 20.75
N ILE A 1061 29.66 30.32 19.83
CA ILE A 1061 29.44 29.92 18.43
C ILE A 1061 30.08 28.56 18.20
N VAL A 1062 29.30 27.59 17.74
CA VAL A 1062 29.76 26.27 17.34
C VAL A 1062 29.35 26.05 15.89
N ILE A 1063 30.23 25.50 15.06
CA ILE A 1063 29.93 25.14 13.67
C ILE A 1063 30.16 23.66 13.51
N PHE A 1064 29.17 23.01 12.93
CA PHE A 1064 29.20 21.60 12.59
C PHE A 1064 29.30 21.44 11.08
N ASN A 1065 30.08 20.47 10.61
CA ASN A 1065 30.03 20.06 9.22
C ASN A 1065 28.74 19.26 8.94
N LYS A 1066 28.51 18.90 7.67
CA LYS A 1066 27.36 18.07 7.26
C LYS A 1066 27.25 16.70 7.94
N TRP A 1067 28.29 16.25 8.64
CA TRP A 1067 28.34 15.00 9.39
C TRP A 1067 28.08 15.20 10.89
N GLY A 1068 27.74 16.42 11.33
CA GLY A 1068 27.49 16.74 12.73
C GLY A 1068 28.75 16.90 13.58
N GLU A 1069 29.94 16.89 12.97
CA GLU A 1069 31.20 17.07 13.69
C GLU A 1069 31.49 18.56 13.93
N GLU A 1070 31.87 18.91 15.16
CA GLU A 1070 32.29 20.25 15.54
C GLU A 1070 33.60 20.61 14.83
N VAL A 1071 33.53 21.53 13.86
CA VAL A 1071 34.69 22.02 13.11
C VAL A 1071 35.18 23.39 13.60
N PHE A 1072 34.36 24.08 14.40
CA PHE A 1072 34.72 25.36 15.02
C PHE A 1072 33.92 25.57 16.30
N ASN A 1073 34.56 26.11 17.35
CA ASN A 1073 33.91 26.43 18.61
C ASN A 1073 34.57 27.62 19.31
N GLN A 1074 33.82 28.72 19.41
CA GLN A 1074 34.19 29.94 20.09
C GLN A 1074 33.30 30.12 21.32
N PRO A 1075 33.78 29.80 22.53
CA PRO A 1075 32.93 29.66 23.72
C PRO A 1075 32.40 30.98 24.30
N LYS A 1076 33.05 32.12 24.04
CA LYS A 1076 32.62 33.44 24.52
C LYS A 1076 33.01 34.51 23.51
N VAL A 1077 32.04 35.00 22.75
CA VAL A 1077 32.18 36.18 21.91
C VAL A 1077 31.07 37.16 22.24
N ASN A 1078 31.42 38.44 22.37
CA ASN A 1078 30.39 39.46 22.51
C ASN A 1078 29.57 39.51 21.21
N ALA A 1079 28.24 39.46 21.32
CA ALA A 1079 27.35 39.48 20.17
C ALA A 1079 27.66 40.64 19.19
N THR A 1080 28.11 41.81 19.67
CA THR A 1080 28.48 42.95 18.81
C THR A 1080 29.71 42.72 17.92
N ASN A 1081 30.54 41.70 18.21
CA ASN A 1081 31.79 41.41 17.50
C ASN A 1081 31.68 40.25 16.48
N LEU A 1082 30.49 39.68 16.29
CA LEU A 1082 30.26 38.48 15.44
C LEU A 1082 30.68 38.68 13.98
N GLN A 1083 30.44 39.84 13.39
CA GLN A 1083 30.84 40.11 12.01
C GLN A 1083 32.35 39.99 11.81
N THR A 1084 33.13 40.44 12.80
CA THR A 1084 34.58 40.36 12.74
C THR A 1084 35.04 38.92 12.90
N LEU A 1085 34.42 38.17 13.80
CA LEU A 1085 34.68 36.74 13.99
C LEU A 1085 34.40 35.94 12.71
N PHE A 1086 33.24 36.10 12.10
CA PHE A 1086 32.89 35.38 10.87
C PHE A 1086 33.81 35.74 9.71
N LYS A 1087 34.17 37.02 9.54
CA LYS A 1087 35.10 37.47 8.49
C LYS A 1087 36.54 36.95 8.67
N SER A 1088 36.97 36.65 9.90
CA SER A 1088 38.30 36.10 10.17
C SER A 1088 38.33 34.58 10.14
N GLU A 1089 37.37 33.92 10.78
CA GLU A 1089 37.39 32.47 11.03
C GLU A 1089 36.78 31.66 9.87
N PHE A 1090 35.77 32.18 9.15
CA PHE A 1090 35.17 31.42 8.03
C PHE A 1090 36.13 31.26 6.85
N LYS A 1091 37.15 32.12 6.74
CA LYS A 1091 38.23 31.98 5.75
C LYS A 1091 39.06 30.69 5.91
N GLY A 1092 39.04 30.09 7.10
CA GLY A 1092 39.74 28.84 7.37
C GLY A 1092 38.95 27.58 7.04
N LEU A 1093 37.64 27.71 6.82
CA LEU A 1093 36.75 26.59 6.49
C LEU A 1093 36.77 26.33 4.99
N LYS A 1094 36.72 25.05 4.60
CA LYS A 1094 36.63 24.66 3.18
C LYS A 1094 35.23 25.01 2.64
N PRO A 1095 35.09 25.29 1.34
CA PRO A 1095 33.77 25.49 0.74
C PRO A 1095 32.85 24.29 1.00
N GLY A 1096 31.60 24.53 1.35
CA GLY A 1096 30.64 23.48 1.67
C GLY A 1096 29.50 23.92 2.61
N TYR A 1097 28.65 22.95 2.96
CA TYR A 1097 27.50 23.12 3.83
C TYR A 1097 27.87 22.89 5.30
N TYR A 1098 27.45 23.82 6.15
CA TYR A 1098 27.70 23.78 7.60
C TYR A 1098 26.44 24.16 8.38
N ILE A 1099 26.36 23.68 9.62
CA ILE A 1099 25.33 24.10 10.58
C ILE A 1099 26.01 24.99 11.62
N LEU A 1100 25.60 26.24 11.71
CA LEU A 1100 26.06 27.17 12.73
C LEU A 1100 25.06 27.19 13.88
N LYS A 1101 25.56 27.00 15.09
CA LYS A 1101 24.83 27.11 16.36
C LYS A 1101 25.44 28.23 17.20
N ALA A 1102 24.65 29.23 17.53
CA ALA A 1102 24.98 30.29 18.47
C ALA A 1102 24.13 30.13 19.73
N SER A 1103 24.73 30.13 20.91
CA SER A 1103 24.02 29.91 22.17
C SER A 1103 24.42 30.93 23.23
N SER A 1104 23.45 31.36 24.03
CA SER A 1104 23.64 32.16 25.25
C SER A 1104 23.23 31.33 26.48
N GLU A 1105 23.23 31.91 27.68
CA GLU A 1105 22.81 31.19 28.89
C GLU A 1105 21.30 30.81 28.89
N LYS A 1106 20.48 31.44 28.04
CA LYS A 1106 19.02 31.23 28.02
C LYS A 1106 18.45 30.84 26.65
N ASP A 1107 19.12 31.23 25.57
CA ASP A 1107 18.58 31.14 24.20
C ASP A 1107 19.58 30.52 23.21
N GLU A 1108 19.07 29.91 22.15
CA GLU A 1108 19.85 29.28 21.08
C GLU A 1108 19.36 29.70 19.68
N PHE A 1109 20.31 29.87 18.77
CA PHE A 1109 20.12 30.18 17.35
C PHE A 1109 20.86 29.14 16.52
N VAL A 1110 20.14 28.42 15.65
CA VAL A 1110 20.74 27.44 14.73
C VAL A 1110 20.38 27.83 13.30
N LYS A 1111 21.35 27.79 12.39
CA LYS A 1111 21.15 28.10 10.98
C LYS A 1111 22.11 27.33 10.08
N SER A 1112 21.59 26.77 9.00
CA SER A 1112 22.41 26.21 7.92
C SER A 1112 23.05 27.34 7.10
N VAL A 1113 24.34 27.23 6.84
CA VAL A 1113 25.12 28.19 6.07
C VAL A 1113 25.92 27.48 4.99
N ILE A 1114 26.01 28.10 3.82
CA ILE A 1114 26.88 27.68 2.72
C ILE A 1114 28.09 28.61 2.73
N ILE A 1115 29.29 28.03 2.75
CA ILE A 1115 30.54 28.78 2.63
C ILE A 1115 31.09 28.48 1.23
N ASP A 1116 31.31 29.53 0.43
CA ASP A 1116 31.85 29.47 -0.94
C ASP A 1116 33.38 29.56 -1.00
#